data_AF-A0A1E3V3H3-F1
#
_entry.id   AF-A0A1E3V3H3-F1
#
_cell.length_a   1.000
_cell.length_b   1.000
_cell.length_c   1.000
_cell.angle_alpha   90.00
_cell.angle_beta   90.00
_cell.angle_gamma   90.00
#
_symmetry.space_group_name_H-M   'P 1'
#
loop_
_entity.id
_entity.type
_entity.pdbx_description
1 polymer ?
#
loop_
_entity_poly.entity_id
_entity_poly.type
_entity_poly.pdbx_seq_one_letter_code
_entity_poly.pdbx_strand_id
1 'polypeptide(L)'
;MFERLGIRGRLLFAFFGISAFAVLASAGALYAFLQLSRMLERVTEHRVPSATASLELSRHAERVAATAPAVLASNSKAQHSEMSAAIRSEMARLEELLADLTGATLSTAVVGEIEDAAIGLRRNLNALDNLVSVRLAAVARKDELIRRLSTTTSASQRLVAPGILVMSSKVPRWRAAAEDEKATPEARAAATMDLARAIAAYFPQQAAQREISAINGTLLQAAAAPTRGDLSLLSFPLHRSVDALEAVTPEFDEQLRTRFQQLVGEFKALIDGPGSIPSARDEELAVLAEGERLVAENKRLSRNLTFAVDRLVAAAKGDIAEAGREAVMVRSFGTGIVLGSALLSLLSSILIVWLYVDRNLLARLAGLSRSMLAIAAGNLRVPLPETGGDEIGRMAKALRVFRDTAVEIEEKNLRDVAEARQRLVDAIESISEGFAFYDGEDRLLLCNSRYREILYPGMDETVVSGTRFENIIRAAAERGLIEDAIGREEEWVAERLAAHRNPAGTLLQQRDPDRWIQISERRISGGGTVAVYSDITELKRREQDLSEKTTALEALSAKLAKYLAPQVYSSIFSGRQDVRIESQRKKLTICFSDIAAFTETTDKMESEELTQLLNQYLTEMSKIALAFGATVDKYVGDAILMFFGDPETRGVREDAIACVSMALAMQRRMGELGEAWRGIGIESPLRCRIGIHTDYCTVGNFGSEDRMDYTIIGGAVNLAARLEHEAAPGTVLISYETFAQVRELIHCEEMGHIRIRGIAYPVATYRVIDFRTNLTGGSQSIRTELPHLILEAEPDLMSTGERKEAVAALRRTLDRLCR
;
A
#
# COMPACT_ATOMS: atom_id res chain seq x y z
N MET A 1 -38.82 46.82 -52.58
CA MET A 1 -37.39 46.69 -52.97
C MET A 1 -37.06 45.30 -53.56
N PHE A 2 -37.71 44.21 -53.13
CA PHE A 2 -37.42 42.84 -53.60
C PHE A 2 -38.01 42.44 -54.96
N GLU A 3 -38.88 43.25 -55.58
CA GLU A 3 -39.47 42.94 -56.90
C GLU A 3 -38.57 43.31 -58.09
N ARG A 4 -37.49 44.08 -57.89
CA ARG A 4 -36.53 44.46 -58.94
C ARG A 4 -35.29 43.57 -59.03
N LEU A 5 -35.14 42.60 -58.13
CA LEU A 5 -34.01 41.66 -58.13
C LEU A 5 -34.39 40.42 -58.95
N GLY A 6 -33.65 40.16 -60.03
CA GLY A 6 -33.75 38.91 -60.79
C GLY A 6 -33.39 37.68 -59.94
N ILE A 7 -33.55 36.48 -60.51
CA ILE A 7 -33.36 35.18 -59.84
C ILE A 7 -31.99 35.11 -59.16
N ARG A 8 -30.94 35.64 -59.80
CA ARG A 8 -29.58 35.66 -59.26
C ARG A 8 -29.46 36.46 -57.95
N GLY A 9 -30.14 37.60 -57.85
CA GLY A 9 -30.10 38.46 -56.66
C GLY A 9 -30.85 37.86 -55.46
N ARG A 10 -31.93 37.13 -55.73
CA ARG A 10 -32.71 36.43 -54.69
C ARG A 10 -31.98 35.19 -54.17
N LEU A 11 -31.30 34.43 -55.04
CA LEU A 11 -30.44 33.31 -54.63
C LEU A 11 -29.27 33.78 -53.75
N LEU A 12 -28.59 34.88 -54.12
CA LEU A 12 -27.51 35.46 -53.31
C LEU A 12 -27.97 35.83 -51.89
N PHE A 13 -29.16 36.40 -51.75
CA PHE A 13 -29.72 36.74 -50.44
C PHE A 13 -30.04 35.50 -49.60
N ALA A 14 -30.55 34.44 -50.23
CA ALA A 14 -30.80 33.15 -49.59
C ALA A 14 -29.51 32.49 -49.08
N PHE A 15 -28.42 32.52 -49.88
CA PHE A 15 -27.10 32.05 -49.45
C PHE A 15 -26.53 32.90 -48.29
N PHE A 16 -26.74 34.21 -48.32
CA PHE A 16 -26.29 35.10 -47.23
C PHE A 16 -26.98 34.78 -45.91
N GLY A 17 -28.28 34.44 -45.94
CA GLY A 17 -29.02 34.00 -44.76
C GLY A 17 -28.49 32.70 -44.15
N ILE A 18 -28.12 31.72 -45.00
CA ILE A 18 -27.50 30.45 -44.55
C ILE A 18 -26.13 30.72 -43.92
N SER A 19 -25.29 31.56 -44.55
CA SER A 19 -23.96 31.91 -44.01
C SER A 19 -24.02 32.65 -42.67
N ALA A 20 -25.07 33.45 -42.42
CA ALA A 20 -25.25 34.13 -41.14
C ALA A 20 -25.43 33.16 -39.96
N PHE A 21 -26.10 32.03 -40.17
CA PHE A 21 -26.25 30.98 -39.15
C PHE A 21 -24.92 30.30 -38.83
N ALA A 22 -24.05 30.11 -39.81
CA ALA A 22 -22.70 29.55 -39.60
C ALA A 22 -21.83 30.50 -38.75
N VAL A 23 -21.93 31.81 -38.97
CA VAL A 23 -21.21 32.81 -38.16
C VAL A 23 -21.70 32.82 -36.71
N LEU A 24 -23.03 32.75 -36.49
CA LEU A 24 -23.60 32.64 -35.14
C LEU A 24 -23.17 31.36 -34.42
N ALA A 25 -23.13 30.23 -35.13
CA ALA A 25 -22.63 28.97 -34.59
C ALA A 25 -21.17 29.08 -34.11
N SER A 26 -20.30 29.65 -34.96
CA SER A 26 -18.89 29.88 -34.63
C SER A 26 -18.69 30.85 -33.47
N ALA A 27 -19.48 31.92 -33.40
CA ALA A 27 -19.43 32.88 -32.29
C ALA A 27 -19.87 32.24 -30.96
N GLY A 28 -20.93 31.42 -30.98
CA GLY A 28 -21.39 30.65 -29.81
C GLY A 28 -20.35 29.63 -29.33
N ALA A 29 -19.71 28.91 -30.26
CA ALA A 29 -18.64 27.97 -29.95
C ALA A 29 -17.41 28.67 -29.33
N LEU A 30 -17.00 29.81 -29.89
CA LEU A 30 -15.86 30.59 -29.38
C LEU A 30 -16.12 31.14 -27.97
N TYR A 31 -17.33 31.64 -27.72
CA TYR A 31 -17.72 32.12 -26.39
C TYR A 31 -17.65 30.99 -25.34
N ALA A 32 -18.21 29.81 -25.66
CA ALA A 32 -18.18 28.66 -24.77
C ALA A 32 -16.74 28.20 -24.46
N PHE A 33 -15.86 28.20 -25.47
CA PHE A 33 -14.45 27.86 -25.31
C PHE A 33 -13.71 28.84 -24.40
N LEU A 34 -13.87 30.15 -24.60
CA LEU A 34 -13.21 31.18 -23.80
C LEU A 34 -13.66 31.19 -22.34
N GLN A 35 -14.91 30.82 -22.06
CA GLN A 35 -15.39 30.65 -20.68
C GLN A 35 -14.79 29.40 -20.03
N LEU A 36 -14.74 28.29 -20.76
CA LEU A 36 -14.17 27.05 -20.25
C LEU A 36 -12.70 27.22 -19.85
N SER A 37 -11.90 27.91 -20.67
CA SER A 37 -10.49 28.19 -20.34
C SER A 37 -10.33 28.98 -19.04
N ARG A 38 -11.13 30.04 -18.82
CA ARG A 38 -11.07 30.86 -17.59
C ARG A 38 -11.49 30.11 -16.33
N MET A 39 -12.34 29.09 -16.46
CA MET A 39 -12.69 28.21 -15.33
C MET A 39 -11.57 27.21 -15.04
N LEU A 40 -10.98 26.62 -16.07
CA LEU A 40 -9.87 25.68 -15.93
C LEU A 40 -8.68 26.36 -15.24
N GLU A 41 -8.30 27.55 -15.67
CA GLU A 41 -7.18 28.31 -15.10
C GLU A 41 -7.38 28.56 -13.58
N ARG A 42 -8.57 29.01 -13.17
CA ARG A 42 -8.90 29.21 -11.74
C ARG A 42 -8.87 27.93 -10.90
N VAL A 43 -9.35 26.81 -11.43
CA VAL A 43 -9.34 25.52 -10.71
C VAL A 43 -7.92 24.97 -10.60
N THR A 44 -7.15 25.02 -11.69
CA THR A 44 -5.85 24.36 -11.78
C THR A 44 -4.74 25.15 -11.07
N GLU A 45 -4.75 26.49 -11.15
CA GLU A 45 -3.67 27.30 -10.58
C GLU A 45 -3.88 27.63 -9.09
N HIS A 46 -5.12 27.78 -8.62
CA HIS A 46 -5.37 28.34 -7.29
C HIS A 46 -6.01 27.35 -6.30
N ARG A 47 -6.94 26.48 -6.76
CA ARG A 47 -7.75 25.64 -5.87
C ARG A 47 -7.18 24.25 -5.61
N VAL A 48 -6.50 23.66 -6.60
CA VAL A 48 -5.85 22.35 -6.43
C VAL A 48 -4.59 22.44 -5.53
N PRO A 49 -3.65 23.40 -5.75
CA PRO A 49 -2.45 23.50 -4.92
C PRO A 49 -2.73 23.87 -3.45
N SER A 50 -3.74 24.71 -3.20
CA SER A 50 -4.14 25.07 -1.83
C SER A 50 -4.76 23.88 -1.09
N ALA A 51 -5.54 23.04 -1.76
CA ALA A 51 -6.07 21.82 -1.16
C ALA A 51 -4.97 20.80 -0.83
N THR A 52 -3.95 20.66 -1.70
CA THR A 52 -2.80 19.78 -1.44
C THR A 52 -1.93 20.29 -0.31
N ALA A 53 -1.59 21.58 -0.29
CA ALA A 53 -0.83 22.20 0.79
C ALA A 53 -1.55 22.10 2.15
N SER A 54 -2.88 22.24 2.16
CA SER A 54 -3.70 22.06 3.37
C SER A 54 -3.62 20.63 3.91
N LEU A 55 -3.69 19.61 3.04
CA LEU A 55 -3.54 18.20 3.43
C LEU A 55 -2.13 17.89 3.95
N GLU A 56 -1.09 18.45 3.33
CA GLU A 56 0.29 18.31 3.81
C GLU A 56 0.49 18.96 5.18
N LEU A 57 -0.10 20.15 5.39
CA LEU A 57 -0.08 20.85 6.67
C LEU A 57 -0.70 20.02 7.80
N SER A 58 -1.86 19.39 7.57
CA SER A 58 -2.49 18.48 8.55
C SER A 58 -1.59 17.27 8.85
N ARG A 59 -0.98 16.65 7.84
CA ARG A 59 -0.04 15.52 8.05
C ARG A 59 1.16 15.90 8.90
N HIS A 60 1.75 17.08 8.68
CA HIS A 60 2.85 17.57 9.51
C HIS A 60 2.38 17.84 10.96
N ALA A 61 1.19 18.42 11.14
CA ALA A 61 0.61 18.65 12.47
C ALA A 61 0.34 17.34 13.23
N GLU A 62 -0.08 16.29 12.54
CA GLU A 62 -0.26 14.95 13.14
C GLU A 62 1.07 14.32 13.52
N ARG A 63 2.10 14.39 12.65
CA ARG A 63 3.45 13.90 12.96
C ARG A 63 4.05 14.59 14.17
N VAL A 64 3.92 15.92 14.26
CA VAL A 64 4.35 16.70 15.42
C VAL A 64 3.67 16.21 16.71
N ALA A 65 2.35 16.02 16.68
CA ALA A 65 1.61 15.54 17.85
C ALA A 65 1.93 14.08 18.22
N ALA A 66 2.19 13.21 17.23
CA ALA A 66 2.56 11.81 17.45
C ALA A 66 3.99 11.65 18.02
N THR A 67 4.88 12.58 17.70
CA THR A 67 6.29 12.54 18.12
C THR A 67 6.51 13.20 19.49
N ALA A 68 5.65 14.13 19.90
CA ALA A 68 5.77 14.82 21.20
C ALA A 68 5.88 13.89 22.42
N PRO A 69 5.12 12.77 22.55
CA PRO A 69 5.32 11.79 23.62
C PRO A 69 6.73 11.18 23.65
N ALA A 70 7.36 10.97 22.49
CA ALA A 70 8.70 10.40 22.39
C ALA A 70 9.78 11.38 22.90
N VAL A 71 9.60 12.69 22.67
CA VAL A 71 10.44 13.72 23.32
C VAL A 71 10.32 13.61 24.83
N LEU A 72 9.09 13.53 25.35
CA LEU A 72 8.87 13.38 26.78
C LEU A 72 9.49 12.09 27.32
N ALA A 73 9.49 10.98 26.59
CA ALA A 73 10.05 9.70 27.04
C ALA A 73 11.59 9.57 26.92
N SER A 74 12.31 10.61 26.48
CA SER A 74 13.76 10.53 26.23
C SER A 74 14.57 10.24 27.50
N ASN A 75 15.48 9.26 27.44
CA ASN A 75 16.26 8.82 28.60
C ASN A 75 17.69 9.40 28.63
N SER A 76 18.11 10.12 27.60
CA SER A 76 19.43 10.73 27.50
C SER A 76 19.37 12.09 26.81
N LYS A 77 20.38 12.93 27.06
CA LYS A 77 20.53 14.22 26.36
C LYS A 77 20.69 14.04 24.84
N ALA A 78 21.35 12.97 24.40
CA ALA A 78 21.55 12.69 22.98
C ALA A 78 20.22 12.36 22.28
N GLN A 79 19.46 11.41 22.84
CA GLN A 79 18.14 11.03 22.33
C GLN A 79 17.16 12.23 22.34
N HIS A 80 17.20 13.04 23.40
CA HIS A 80 16.41 14.26 23.49
C HIS A 80 16.76 15.25 22.38
N SER A 81 18.05 15.52 22.16
CA SER A 81 18.52 16.44 21.12
C SER A 81 18.12 16.01 19.72
N GLU A 82 18.23 14.71 19.42
CA GLU A 82 17.83 14.13 18.15
C GLU A 82 16.32 14.28 17.92
N MET A 83 15.51 13.88 18.89
CA MET A 83 14.05 13.94 18.77
C MET A 83 13.54 15.39 18.70
N SER A 84 14.13 16.30 19.48
CA SER A 84 13.80 17.73 19.41
C SER A 84 14.22 18.36 18.08
N ALA A 85 15.32 17.91 17.46
CA ALA A 85 15.69 18.35 16.11
C ALA A 85 14.68 17.88 15.06
N ALA A 86 14.23 16.63 15.12
CA ALA A 86 13.21 16.10 14.23
C ALA A 86 11.89 16.88 14.34
N ILE A 87 11.41 17.11 15.56
CA ILE A 87 10.18 17.90 15.79
C ILE A 87 10.33 19.34 15.29
N ARG A 88 11.48 19.99 15.50
CA ARG A 88 11.72 21.35 14.98
C ARG A 88 11.66 21.39 13.45
N SER A 89 12.20 20.38 12.78
CA SER A 89 12.13 20.26 11.32
C SER A 89 10.68 20.10 10.84
N GLU A 90 9.89 19.25 11.49
CA GLU A 90 8.47 19.08 11.17
C GLU A 90 7.66 20.36 11.39
N MET A 91 7.93 21.09 12.49
CA MET A 91 7.27 22.37 12.77
C MET A 91 7.66 23.45 11.75
N ALA A 92 8.93 23.51 11.33
CA ALA A 92 9.37 24.45 10.30
C ALA A 92 8.66 24.22 8.96
N ARG A 93 8.50 22.95 8.55
CA ARG A 93 7.72 22.59 7.35
C ARG A 93 6.24 22.97 7.48
N LEU A 94 5.65 22.75 8.65
CA LEU A 94 4.27 23.15 8.92
C LEU A 94 4.09 24.68 8.76
N GLU A 95 5.01 25.47 9.32
CA GLU A 95 4.98 26.94 9.21
C GLU A 95 5.22 27.44 7.78
N GLU A 96 6.08 26.78 7.01
CA GLU A 96 6.31 27.07 5.58
C GLU A 96 5.03 26.84 4.77
N LEU A 97 4.39 25.68 4.91
CA LEU A 97 3.13 25.36 4.24
C LEU A 97 1.99 26.31 4.65
N LEU A 98 1.98 26.75 5.89
CA LEU A 98 1.00 27.71 6.38
C LEU A 98 1.19 29.09 5.73
N ALA A 99 2.44 29.54 5.58
CA ALA A 99 2.77 30.78 4.91
C ALA A 99 2.32 30.77 3.43
N ASP A 100 2.51 29.65 2.74
CA ASP A 100 2.04 29.46 1.36
C ASP A 100 0.51 29.53 1.27
N LEU A 101 -0.21 28.98 2.25
CA LEU A 101 -1.67 29.01 2.31
C LEU A 101 -2.23 30.41 2.58
N THR A 102 -1.59 31.22 3.42
CA THR A 102 -1.99 32.62 3.65
C THR A 102 -1.89 33.50 2.39
N GLY A 103 -1.03 33.14 1.44
CA GLY A 103 -0.90 33.85 0.16
C GLY A 103 -2.02 33.54 -0.84
N ALA A 104 -2.72 32.41 -0.68
CA ALA A 104 -3.86 32.03 -1.50
C ALA A 104 -5.14 32.71 -0.99
N THR A 105 -6.01 33.15 -1.89
CA THR A 105 -7.29 33.85 -1.61
C THR A 105 -8.30 32.95 -0.90
N LEU A 106 -8.04 32.65 0.38
CA LEU A 106 -8.80 31.76 1.25
C LEU A 106 -9.56 32.55 2.33
N SER A 107 -10.49 31.89 3.02
CA SER A 107 -11.25 32.47 4.14
C SER A 107 -10.31 32.85 5.28
N THR A 108 -10.13 34.15 5.51
CA THR A 108 -9.23 34.71 6.53
C THR A 108 -9.52 34.19 7.95
N ALA A 109 -10.77 33.85 8.25
CA ALA A 109 -11.16 33.30 9.56
C ALA A 109 -10.62 31.89 9.80
N VAL A 110 -10.73 30.98 8.80
CA VAL A 110 -10.28 29.59 8.94
C VAL A 110 -8.75 29.50 8.97
N VAL A 111 -8.08 30.34 8.17
CA VAL A 111 -6.61 30.43 8.18
C VAL A 111 -6.12 30.93 9.54
N GLY A 112 -6.79 31.91 10.16
CA GLY A 112 -6.48 32.36 11.52
C GLY A 112 -6.61 31.26 12.58
N GLU A 113 -7.63 30.39 12.48
CA GLU A 113 -7.75 29.22 13.39
C GLU A 113 -6.55 28.26 13.26
N ILE A 114 -6.05 28.05 12.04
CA ILE A 114 -4.88 27.20 11.76
C ILE A 114 -3.60 27.84 12.30
N GLU A 115 -3.43 29.16 12.10
CA GLU A 115 -2.31 29.93 12.64
C GLU A 115 -2.24 29.87 14.16
N ASP A 116 -3.37 30.13 14.84
CA ASP A 116 -3.44 30.07 16.30
C ASP A 116 -3.08 28.67 16.83
N ALA A 117 -3.54 27.61 16.14
CA ALA A 117 -3.22 26.24 16.50
C ALA A 117 -1.74 25.91 16.30
N ALA A 118 -1.14 26.36 15.18
CA ALA A 118 0.29 26.19 14.89
C ALA A 118 1.19 26.93 15.89
N ILE A 119 0.82 28.18 16.23
CA ILE A 119 1.52 28.98 17.27
C ILE A 119 1.44 28.25 18.62
N GLY A 120 0.27 27.73 18.98
CA GLY A 120 0.07 26.94 20.18
C GLY A 120 0.96 25.70 20.22
N LEU A 121 1.03 24.95 19.11
CA LEU A 121 1.89 23.76 18.98
C LEU A 121 3.35 24.12 19.19
N ARG A 122 3.89 25.11 18.46
CA ARG A 122 5.27 25.55 18.61
C ARG A 122 5.60 25.94 20.05
N ARG A 123 4.73 26.74 20.67
CA ARG A 123 4.92 27.18 22.07
C ARG A 123 5.00 25.99 23.02
N ASN A 124 4.09 25.03 22.88
CA ASN A 124 4.06 23.85 23.74
C ASN A 124 5.25 22.91 23.51
N LEU A 125 5.72 22.77 22.27
CA LEU A 125 6.91 21.97 21.95
C LEU A 125 8.18 22.59 22.54
N ASN A 126 8.32 23.91 22.47
CA ASN A 126 9.42 24.62 23.13
C ASN A 126 9.37 24.48 24.65
N ALA A 127 8.16 24.53 25.24
CA ALA A 127 7.98 24.27 26.66
C ALA A 127 8.35 22.82 27.01
N LEU A 128 7.95 21.85 26.19
CA LEU A 128 8.27 20.43 26.36
C LEU A 128 9.78 20.18 26.27
N ASP A 129 10.46 20.82 25.32
CA ASP A 129 11.92 20.74 25.15
C ASP A 129 12.67 21.17 26.42
N ASN A 130 12.29 22.33 26.95
CA ASN A 130 12.84 22.84 28.21
C ASN A 130 12.54 21.93 29.41
N LEU A 131 11.31 21.41 29.50
CA LEU A 131 10.92 20.50 30.58
C LEU A 131 11.74 19.21 30.58
N VAL A 132 11.95 18.58 29.42
CA VAL A 132 12.74 17.35 29.34
C VAL A 132 14.19 17.59 29.78
N SER A 133 14.77 18.73 29.40
CA SER A 133 16.10 19.14 29.88
C SER A 133 16.16 19.26 31.41
N VAL A 134 15.14 19.85 32.04
CA VAL A 134 15.02 19.92 33.52
C VAL A 134 14.85 18.52 34.12
N ARG A 135 14.01 17.65 33.52
CA ARG A 135 13.84 16.26 34.00
C ARG A 135 15.15 15.49 34.00
N LEU A 136 15.91 15.55 32.89
CA LEU A 136 17.18 14.84 32.77
C LEU A 136 18.19 15.33 33.81
N ALA A 137 18.18 16.62 34.16
CA ALA A 137 18.99 17.16 35.24
C ALA A 137 18.55 16.63 36.63
N ALA A 138 17.24 16.57 36.89
CA ALA A 138 16.69 16.01 38.12
C ALA A 138 17.03 14.51 38.27
N VAL A 139 16.93 13.73 37.19
CA VAL A 139 17.32 12.30 37.16
C VAL A 139 18.81 12.14 37.47
N ALA A 140 19.68 12.92 36.83
CA ALA A 140 21.12 12.87 37.09
C ALA A 140 21.46 13.23 38.55
N ARG A 141 20.78 14.23 39.13
CA ARG A 141 20.91 14.60 40.53
C ARG A 141 20.46 13.47 41.45
N LYS A 142 19.31 12.85 41.16
CA LYS A 142 18.78 11.70 41.91
C LYS A 142 19.78 10.54 41.91
N ASP A 143 20.40 10.22 40.77
CA ASP A 143 21.37 9.14 40.67
C ASP A 143 22.64 9.41 41.51
N GLU A 144 23.08 10.66 41.58
CA GLU A 144 24.16 11.07 42.48
C GLU A 144 23.78 10.91 43.96
N LEU A 145 22.55 11.30 44.32
CA LEU A 145 22.06 11.15 45.69
C LEU A 145 21.90 9.67 46.09
N ILE A 146 21.50 8.78 45.16
CA ILE A 146 21.46 7.33 45.38
C ILE A 146 22.86 6.76 45.59
N ARG A 147 23.87 7.22 44.82
CA ARG A 147 25.27 6.84 45.06
C ARG A 147 25.72 7.28 46.45
N ARG A 148 25.41 8.53 46.84
CA ARG A 148 25.71 9.06 48.18
C ARG A 148 25.05 8.22 49.28
N LEU A 149 23.77 7.87 49.12
CA LEU A 149 23.04 6.97 50.03
C LEU A 149 23.76 5.62 50.20
N SER A 150 24.21 5.00 49.11
CA SER A 150 24.95 3.74 49.15
C SER A 150 26.27 3.88 49.92
N THR A 151 26.98 4.99 49.74
CA THR A 151 28.23 5.26 50.47
C THR A 151 28.00 5.51 51.96
N THR A 152 27.01 6.33 52.32
CA THR A 152 26.63 6.61 53.72
C THR A 152 26.18 5.32 54.41
N THR A 153 25.31 4.53 53.77
CA THR A 153 24.85 3.23 54.32
C THR A 153 26.01 2.27 54.59
N SER A 154 26.94 2.13 53.63
CA SER A 154 28.12 1.29 53.79
C SER A 154 29.04 1.79 54.91
N ALA A 155 29.21 3.11 55.04
CA ALA A 155 30.00 3.72 56.12
C ALA A 155 29.35 3.49 57.49
N SER A 156 28.03 3.65 57.60
CA SER A 156 27.29 3.40 58.84
C SER A 156 27.38 1.93 59.25
N GLN A 157 27.21 1.00 58.32
CA GLN A 157 27.35 -0.45 58.60
C GLN A 157 28.75 -0.80 59.11
N ARG A 158 29.81 -0.24 58.52
CA ARG A 158 31.20 -0.47 58.97
C ARG A 158 31.46 0.02 60.40
N LEU A 159 30.76 1.06 60.87
CA LEU A 159 30.92 1.58 62.22
C LEU A 159 30.24 0.71 63.28
N VAL A 160 29.09 0.10 62.98
CA VAL A 160 28.37 -0.76 63.94
C VAL A 160 28.74 -2.25 63.84
N ALA A 161 29.34 -2.70 62.72
CA ALA A 161 29.73 -4.09 62.48
C ALA A 161 30.70 -4.69 63.53
N PRO A 162 31.72 -3.97 64.06
CA PRO A 162 32.64 -4.51 65.06
C PRO A 162 31.95 -4.99 66.35
N GLY A 163 30.77 -4.44 66.67
CA GLY A 163 29.94 -4.87 67.80
C GLY A 163 29.61 -6.36 67.81
N ILE A 164 29.24 -6.89 66.64
CA ILE A 164 28.93 -8.32 66.44
C ILE A 164 30.19 -9.16 66.65
N LEU A 165 31.33 -8.70 66.16
CA LEU A 165 32.62 -9.39 66.32
C LEU A 165 33.05 -9.43 67.79
N VAL A 166 32.93 -8.31 68.50
CA VAL A 166 33.20 -8.24 69.94
C VAL A 166 32.29 -9.22 70.70
N MET A 167 30.98 -9.21 70.43
CA MET A 167 30.02 -10.15 71.03
C MET A 167 30.41 -11.61 70.79
N SER A 168 30.70 -11.97 69.53
CA SER A 168 31.07 -13.33 69.15
C SER A 168 32.36 -13.83 69.82
N SER A 169 33.27 -12.92 70.17
CA SER A 169 34.53 -13.24 70.87
C SER A 169 34.39 -13.36 72.40
N LYS A 170 33.38 -12.72 73.00
CA LYS A 170 33.18 -12.64 74.45
C LYS A 170 32.43 -13.86 75.00
N VAL A 171 31.50 -14.42 74.23
CA VAL A 171 30.71 -15.60 74.61
C VAL A 171 31.60 -16.84 74.90
N PRO A 172 32.57 -17.22 74.04
CA PRO A 172 33.43 -18.36 74.33
C PRO A 172 34.35 -18.14 75.54
N ARG A 173 34.82 -16.90 75.75
CA ARG A 173 35.68 -16.55 76.90
C ARG A 173 34.92 -16.64 78.22
N TRP A 174 33.68 -16.17 78.25
CA TRP A 174 32.81 -16.34 79.41
C TRP A 174 32.53 -17.82 79.68
N ARG A 175 32.20 -18.60 78.64
CA ARG A 175 31.94 -20.05 78.75
C ARG A 175 33.14 -20.79 79.35
N ALA A 176 34.34 -20.52 78.84
CA ALA A 176 35.58 -21.11 79.34
C ALA A 176 35.84 -20.77 80.82
N ALA A 177 35.58 -19.54 81.25
CA ALA A 177 35.73 -19.14 82.65
C ALA A 177 34.65 -19.75 83.58
N ALA A 178 33.44 -19.96 83.06
CA ALA A 178 32.34 -20.56 83.81
C ALA A 178 32.52 -22.08 83.99
N GLU A 179 33.12 -22.77 83.01
CA GLU A 179 33.34 -24.22 83.00
C GLU A 179 34.65 -24.64 83.70
N ASP A 180 35.61 -23.73 83.90
CA ASP A 180 36.87 -24.03 84.60
C ASP A 180 36.66 -24.23 86.11
N GLU A 181 36.76 -25.48 86.58
CA GLU A 181 36.64 -25.86 88.00
C GLU A 181 37.69 -25.23 88.92
N LYS A 182 38.84 -24.78 88.38
CA LYS A 182 39.92 -24.13 89.15
C LYS A 182 39.80 -22.61 89.21
N ALA A 183 38.86 -22.01 88.47
CA ALA A 183 38.67 -20.57 88.45
C ALA A 183 38.11 -20.05 89.78
N THR A 184 38.64 -18.92 90.26
CA THR A 184 38.17 -18.28 91.50
C THR A 184 36.76 -17.68 91.29
N PRO A 185 35.96 -17.53 92.36
CA PRO A 185 34.67 -16.84 92.29
C PRO A 185 34.76 -15.43 91.68
N GLU A 186 35.84 -14.70 91.96
CA GLU A 186 36.10 -13.37 91.42
C GLU A 186 36.36 -13.40 89.90
N ALA A 187 37.08 -14.40 89.40
CA ALA A 187 37.35 -14.55 87.97
C ALA A 187 36.07 -14.87 87.17
N ARG A 188 35.20 -15.73 87.72
CA ARG A 188 33.87 -16.03 87.14
C ARG A 188 32.96 -14.80 87.13
N ALA A 189 32.95 -14.03 88.22
CA ALA A 189 32.21 -12.79 88.32
C ALA A 189 32.71 -11.73 87.32
N ALA A 190 34.03 -11.59 87.15
CA ALA A 190 34.64 -10.68 86.19
C ALA A 190 34.29 -11.04 84.74
N ALA A 191 34.36 -12.32 84.36
CA ALA A 191 33.99 -12.80 83.03
C ALA A 191 32.49 -12.58 82.73
N THR A 192 31.62 -12.79 83.73
CA THR A 192 30.18 -12.55 83.61
C THR A 192 29.87 -11.06 83.45
N MET A 193 30.56 -10.20 84.21
CA MET A 193 30.44 -8.74 84.12
C MET A 193 30.94 -8.21 82.76
N ASP A 194 32.02 -8.79 82.22
CA ASP A 194 32.55 -8.45 80.89
C ASP A 194 31.57 -8.83 79.77
N LEU A 195 30.94 -10.01 79.85
CA LEU A 195 29.89 -10.41 78.90
C LEU A 195 28.64 -9.51 79.03
N ALA A 196 28.18 -9.23 80.24
CA ALA A 196 27.03 -8.34 80.46
C ALA A 196 27.27 -6.93 79.88
N ARG A 197 28.48 -6.40 80.03
CA ARG A 197 28.89 -5.11 79.44
C ARG A 197 28.93 -5.17 77.91
N ALA A 198 29.42 -6.26 77.33
CA ALA A 198 29.40 -6.46 75.89
C ALA A 198 27.95 -6.55 75.34
N ILE A 199 27.03 -7.19 76.07
CA ILE A 199 25.61 -7.29 75.70
C ILE A 199 24.94 -5.92 75.74
N ALA A 200 25.17 -5.15 76.81
CA ALA A 200 24.65 -3.79 76.92
C ALA A 200 25.14 -2.88 75.79
N ALA A 201 26.41 -3.01 75.37
CA ALA A 201 26.97 -2.22 74.25
C ALA A 201 26.46 -2.66 72.86
N TYR A 202 25.95 -3.89 72.73
CA TYR A 202 25.50 -4.45 71.45
C TYR A 202 24.08 -4.03 71.06
N PHE A 203 23.15 -3.90 72.02
CA PHE A 203 21.76 -3.54 71.73
C PHE A 203 21.58 -2.21 70.98
N PRO A 204 22.27 -1.11 71.34
CA PRO A 204 22.24 0.13 70.59
C PRO A 204 22.73 -0.04 69.14
N GLN A 205 23.78 -0.84 68.94
CA GLN A 205 24.34 -1.10 67.61
C GLN A 205 23.37 -1.90 66.72
N GLN A 206 22.66 -2.87 67.31
CA GLN A 206 21.64 -3.64 66.62
C GLN A 206 20.39 -2.80 66.29
N ALA A 207 19.98 -1.91 67.19
CA ALA A 207 18.90 -0.96 66.94
C ALA A 207 19.26 -0.02 65.78
N ALA A 208 20.46 0.58 65.84
CA ALA A 208 21.00 1.41 64.76
C ALA A 208 21.05 0.68 63.41
N GLN A 209 21.51 -0.57 63.37
CA GLN A 209 21.59 -1.35 62.12
C GLN A 209 20.21 -1.57 61.48
N ARG A 210 19.18 -1.81 62.29
CA ARG A 210 17.80 -1.97 61.81
C ARG A 210 17.28 -0.67 61.21
N GLU A 211 17.44 0.45 61.90
CA GLU A 211 16.98 1.76 61.42
C GLU A 211 17.75 2.22 60.18
N ILE A 212 19.07 2.01 60.11
CA ILE A 212 19.88 2.27 58.89
C ILE A 212 19.32 1.50 57.69
N SER A 213 18.97 0.23 57.88
CA SER A 213 18.41 -0.61 56.81
C SER A 213 17.01 -0.12 56.39
N ALA A 214 16.19 0.30 57.35
CA ALA A 214 14.87 0.87 57.10
C ALA A 214 14.96 2.20 56.33
N ILE A 215 15.87 3.09 56.71
CA ILE A 215 16.13 4.37 56.02
C ILE A 215 16.56 4.10 54.58
N ASN A 216 17.54 3.21 54.37
CA ASN A 216 18.02 2.88 53.02
C ASN A 216 16.90 2.32 52.14
N GLY A 217 16.12 1.35 52.64
CA GLY A 217 15.00 0.78 51.90
C GLY A 217 13.93 1.80 51.54
N THR A 218 13.56 2.66 52.50
CA THR A 218 12.52 3.68 52.30
C THR A 218 12.98 4.81 51.36
N LEU A 219 14.26 5.22 51.41
CA LEU A 219 14.83 6.19 50.48
C LEU A 219 14.92 5.64 49.05
N LEU A 220 15.26 4.36 48.87
CA LEU A 220 15.22 3.70 47.56
C LEU A 220 13.79 3.61 47.02
N GLN A 221 12.80 3.34 47.87
CA GLN A 221 11.39 3.40 47.50
C GLN A 221 10.96 4.82 47.13
N ALA A 222 11.39 5.84 47.88
CA ALA A 222 11.11 7.23 47.58
C ALA A 222 11.71 7.66 46.22
N ALA A 223 12.92 7.22 45.91
CA ALA A 223 13.57 7.47 44.62
C ALA A 223 12.81 6.85 43.42
N ALA A 224 12.05 5.78 43.65
CA ALA A 224 11.28 5.05 42.64
C ALA A 224 9.76 5.32 42.72
N ALA A 225 9.32 6.24 43.58
CA ALA A 225 7.90 6.49 43.83
C ALA A 225 7.18 6.87 42.52
N PRO A 226 6.07 6.20 42.14
CA PRO A 226 5.39 6.45 40.88
C PRO A 226 4.58 7.75 40.90
N THR A 227 4.09 8.17 42.08
CA THR A 227 3.32 9.41 42.23
C THR A 227 3.82 10.26 43.40
N ARG A 228 3.45 11.55 43.40
CA ARG A 228 3.70 12.46 44.52
C ARG A 228 2.97 12.04 45.79
N GLY A 229 1.82 11.38 45.65
CA GLY A 229 1.07 10.80 46.76
C GLY A 229 1.90 9.75 47.48
N ASP A 230 2.52 8.83 46.75
CA ASP A 230 3.38 7.79 47.34
C ASP A 230 4.58 8.38 48.07
N LEU A 231 5.20 9.43 47.48
CA LEU A 231 6.32 10.15 48.09
C LEU A 231 5.93 10.75 49.45
N SER A 232 4.72 11.31 49.54
CA SER A 232 4.18 11.91 50.75
C SER A 232 4.00 10.88 51.87
N LEU A 233 3.58 9.66 51.52
CA LEU A 233 3.38 8.55 52.47
C LEU A 233 4.69 8.03 53.07
N LEU A 234 5.81 8.20 52.35
CA LEU A 234 7.13 7.73 52.78
C LEU A 234 7.85 8.71 53.71
N SER A 235 7.38 9.97 53.81
CA SER A 235 7.99 10.99 54.66
C SER A 235 7.96 10.61 56.16
N PHE A 236 6.81 10.17 56.66
CA PHE A 236 6.66 9.82 58.08
C PHE A 236 7.56 8.64 58.51
N PRO A 237 7.58 7.49 57.79
CA PRO A 237 8.51 6.40 58.09
C PRO A 237 9.99 6.79 58.08
N LEU A 238 10.40 7.69 57.16
CA LEU A 238 11.78 8.18 57.08
C LEU A 238 12.17 8.97 58.33
N HIS A 239 11.36 9.96 58.71
CA HIS A 239 11.61 10.78 59.90
C HIS A 239 11.62 9.94 61.17
N ARG A 240 10.63 9.05 61.34
CA ARG A 240 10.57 8.13 62.49
C ARG A 240 11.84 7.29 62.63
N SER A 241 12.37 6.77 61.52
CA SER A 241 13.55 5.90 61.55
C SER A 241 14.83 6.69 61.84
N VAL A 242 14.92 7.94 61.37
CA VAL A 242 16.03 8.85 61.72
C VAL A 242 15.95 9.31 63.17
N ASP A 243 14.77 9.64 63.68
CA ASP A 243 14.57 10.04 65.08
C ASP A 243 14.94 8.89 66.01
N ALA A 244 14.58 7.65 65.66
CA ALA A 244 15.00 6.45 66.36
C ALA A 244 16.52 6.26 66.34
N LEU A 245 17.18 6.55 65.21
CA LEU A 245 18.63 6.49 65.06
C LEU A 245 19.33 7.54 65.94
N GLU A 246 18.79 8.75 66.00
CA GLU A 246 19.28 9.84 66.83
C GLU A 246 19.10 9.53 68.33
N ALA A 247 17.97 8.95 68.72
CA ALA A 247 17.69 8.57 70.11
C ALA A 247 18.65 7.51 70.67
N VAL A 248 19.15 6.60 69.83
CA VAL A 248 20.12 5.55 70.21
C VAL A 248 21.55 6.09 70.27
N THR A 249 21.82 7.24 69.66
CA THR A 249 23.19 7.79 69.53
C THR A 249 23.90 8.07 70.86
N PRO A 250 23.24 8.60 71.92
CA PRO A 250 23.86 8.79 73.24
C PRO A 250 24.34 7.51 73.92
N GLU A 251 23.78 6.36 73.55
CA GLU A 251 24.11 5.05 74.12
C GLU A 251 25.45 4.49 73.59
N PHE A 252 26.03 5.09 72.53
CA PHE A 252 27.37 4.76 72.06
C PHE A 252 28.47 5.35 72.92
N ASP A 253 29.65 4.70 72.89
CA ASP A 253 30.88 5.26 73.47
C ASP A 253 31.27 6.59 72.80
N GLU A 254 32.11 7.37 73.48
CA GLU A 254 32.43 8.74 73.07
C GLU A 254 33.05 8.82 71.67
N GLN A 255 33.89 7.85 71.29
CA GLN A 255 34.54 7.82 69.98
C GLN A 255 33.58 7.46 68.83
N LEU A 256 32.68 6.50 69.04
CA LEU A 256 31.67 6.11 68.06
C LEU A 256 30.56 7.15 67.96
N ARG A 257 30.17 7.78 69.08
CA ARG A 257 29.09 8.77 69.14
C ARG A 257 29.30 9.92 68.16
N THR A 258 30.48 10.56 68.16
CA THR A 258 30.75 11.70 67.26
C THR A 258 30.68 11.30 65.78
N ARG A 259 31.24 10.14 65.41
CA ARG A 259 31.19 9.64 64.03
C ARG A 259 29.78 9.25 63.61
N PHE A 260 29.01 8.70 64.55
CA PHE A 260 27.64 8.29 64.29
C PHE A 260 26.70 9.49 64.15
N GLN A 261 26.86 10.53 64.97
CA GLN A 261 26.13 11.81 64.83
C GLN A 261 26.33 12.44 63.45
N GLN A 262 27.56 12.42 62.93
CA GLN A 262 27.85 12.91 61.59
C GLN A 262 27.05 12.15 60.52
N LEU A 263 26.98 10.82 60.62
CA LEU A 263 26.21 9.99 59.69
C LEU A 263 24.70 10.19 59.78
N VAL A 264 24.16 10.36 60.99
CA VAL A 264 22.74 10.72 61.18
C VAL A 264 22.46 12.04 60.44
N GLY A 265 23.38 13.01 60.54
CA GLY A 265 23.30 14.26 59.77
C GLY A 265 23.32 14.05 58.25
N GLU A 266 24.13 13.12 57.74
CA GLU A 266 24.11 12.77 56.31
C GLU A 266 22.79 12.15 55.85
N PHE A 267 22.19 11.25 56.65
CA PHE A 267 20.87 10.70 56.35
C PHE A 267 19.79 11.78 56.38
N LYS A 268 19.80 12.68 57.36
CA LYS A 268 18.89 13.84 57.41
C LYS A 268 19.00 14.68 56.13
N ALA A 269 20.21 14.95 55.65
CA ALA A 269 20.42 15.70 54.40
C ALA A 269 19.94 14.96 53.13
N LEU A 270 19.82 13.63 53.17
CA LEU A 270 19.26 12.83 52.08
C LEU A 270 17.73 12.73 52.13
N ILE A 271 17.11 13.03 53.27
CA ILE A 271 15.67 13.00 53.51
C ILE A 271 15.05 14.38 53.32
N ASP A 272 15.69 15.43 53.85
CA ASP A 272 15.15 16.79 53.93
C ASP A 272 15.90 17.80 53.08
N GLY A 273 15.17 18.84 52.67
CA GLY A 273 15.69 19.97 51.92
C GLY A 273 15.76 19.76 50.40
N PRO A 274 16.19 20.80 49.65
CA PRO A 274 16.14 20.81 48.17
C PRO A 274 17.14 19.85 47.51
N GLY A 275 18.14 19.40 48.26
CA GLY A 275 19.14 18.43 47.81
C GLY A 275 18.83 16.98 48.22
N SER A 276 17.62 16.70 48.69
CA SER A 276 17.22 15.37 49.17
C SER A 276 16.72 14.48 48.04
N ILE A 277 16.71 13.16 48.28
CA ILE A 277 16.18 12.19 47.33
C ILE A 277 14.67 12.42 47.08
N PRO A 278 13.83 12.62 48.12
CA PRO A 278 12.42 12.92 47.91
C PRO A 278 12.20 14.20 47.10
N SER A 279 12.97 15.27 47.35
CA SER A 279 12.84 16.52 46.60
C SER A 279 13.21 16.36 45.13
N ALA A 280 14.29 15.62 44.81
CA ALA A 280 14.69 15.37 43.43
C ALA A 280 13.63 14.54 42.67
N ARG A 281 13.01 13.56 43.35
CA ARG A 281 11.91 12.79 42.76
C ARG A 281 10.63 13.61 42.60
N ASP A 282 10.31 14.48 43.55
CA ASP A 282 9.15 15.37 43.44
C ASP A 282 9.27 16.33 42.25
N GLU A 283 10.47 16.87 42.02
CA GLU A 283 10.81 17.71 40.87
C GLU A 283 10.62 16.93 39.56
N GLU A 284 11.15 15.70 39.47
CA GLU A 284 10.98 14.81 38.32
C GLU A 284 9.49 14.53 38.02
N LEU A 285 8.71 14.20 39.05
CA LEU A 285 7.27 13.93 38.93
C LEU A 285 6.46 15.18 38.54
N ALA A 286 6.85 16.37 39.00
CA ALA A 286 6.25 17.63 38.58
C ALA A 286 6.39 17.84 37.07
N VAL A 287 7.62 17.66 36.61
CA VAL A 287 7.99 17.88 35.20
C VAL A 287 7.29 16.87 34.30
N LEU A 288 7.17 15.61 34.74
CA LEU A 288 6.41 14.59 34.01
C LEU A 288 4.92 14.94 33.91
N ALA A 289 4.29 15.36 35.00
CA ALA A 289 2.87 15.76 34.99
C ALA A 289 2.60 16.96 34.07
N GLU A 290 3.47 17.98 34.09
CA GLU A 290 3.34 19.13 33.19
C GLU A 290 3.63 18.74 31.73
N GLY A 291 4.60 17.86 31.50
CA GLY A 291 4.89 17.30 30.18
C GLY A 291 3.69 16.54 29.59
N GLU A 292 3.02 15.70 30.38
CA GLU A 292 1.80 15.00 29.98
C GLU A 292 0.67 15.97 29.64
N ARG A 293 0.51 17.06 30.41
CA ARG A 293 -0.45 18.12 30.13
C ARG A 293 -0.20 18.78 28.78
N LEU A 294 1.05 19.12 28.46
CA LEU A 294 1.45 19.73 27.18
C LEU A 294 1.24 18.75 26.00
N VAL A 295 1.56 17.46 26.18
CA VAL A 295 1.33 16.44 25.16
C VAL A 295 -0.17 16.30 24.86
N ALA A 296 -1.02 16.29 25.89
CA ALA A 296 -2.47 16.25 25.71
C ALA A 296 -2.99 17.52 25.00
N GLU A 297 -2.45 18.68 25.34
CA GLU A 297 -2.78 19.96 24.69
C GLU A 297 -2.34 19.98 23.21
N ASN A 298 -1.16 19.43 22.88
CA ASN A 298 -0.69 19.28 21.50
C ASN A 298 -1.62 18.38 20.68
N LYS A 299 -2.08 17.27 21.25
CA LYS A 299 -3.06 16.39 20.61
C LYS A 299 -4.40 17.10 20.36
N ARG A 300 -4.78 18.07 21.20
CA ARG A 300 -5.98 18.88 20.99
C ARG A 300 -5.75 19.93 19.89
N LEU A 301 -4.63 20.65 19.93
CA LEU A 301 -4.30 21.67 18.92
C LEU A 301 -4.15 21.08 17.52
N SER A 302 -3.46 19.94 17.39
CA SER A 302 -3.31 19.22 16.12
C SER A 302 -4.67 18.75 15.56
N ARG A 303 -5.60 18.29 16.41
CA ARG A 303 -6.98 17.97 15.99
C ARG A 303 -7.76 19.21 15.54
N ASN A 304 -7.66 20.32 16.26
CA ASN A 304 -8.31 21.57 15.87
C ASN A 304 -7.79 22.07 14.51
N LEU A 305 -6.47 22.00 14.31
CA LEU A 305 -5.82 22.33 13.06
C LEU A 305 -6.30 21.45 11.91
N THR A 306 -6.36 20.13 12.12
CA THR A 306 -6.86 19.18 11.12
C THR A 306 -8.32 19.46 10.77
N PHE A 307 -9.17 19.74 11.76
CA PHE A 307 -10.56 20.11 11.51
C PHE A 307 -10.71 21.42 10.73
N ALA A 308 -9.88 22.43 11.02
CA ALA A 308 -9.86 23.68 10.27
C ALA A 308 -9.38 23.46 8.82
N VAL A 309 -8.36 22.61 8.62
CA VAL A 309 -7.91 22.16 7.30
C VAL A 309 -9.02 21.43 6.53
N ASP A 310 -9.73 20.50 7.17
CA ASP A 310 -10.82 19.75 6.53
C ASP A 310 -11.94 20.67 6.06
N ARG A 311 -12.29 21.69 6.86
CA ARG A 311 -13.24 22.73 6.45
C ARG A 311 -12.75 23.50 5.23
N LEU A 312 -11.46 23.81 5.15
CA LEU A 312 -10.86 24.52 4.03
C LEU A 312 -10.85 23.67 2.76
N VAL A 313 -10.47 22.40 2.86
CA VAL A 313 -10.52 21.43 1.75
C VAL A 313 -11.96 21.18 1.30
N ALA A 314 -12.92 21.07 2.24
CA ALA A 314 -14.33 20.91 1.92
C ALA A 314 -14.90 22.14 1.19
N ALA A 315 -14.54 23.34 1.65
CA ALA A 315 -14.90 24.58 0.96
C ALA A 315 -14.33 24.60 -0.47
N ALA A 316 -13.04 24.27 -0.64
CA ALA A 316 -12.39 24.18 -1.95
C ALA A 316 -13.04 23.14 -2.86
N LYS A 317 -13.43 21.97 -2.34
CA LYS A 317 -14.16 20.94 -3.09
C LYS A 317 -15.55 21.42 -3.52
N GLY A 318 -16.29 22.09 -2.64
CA GLY A 318 -17.60 22.67 -2.97
C GLY A 318 -17.49 23.70 -4.09
N ASP A 319 -16.49 24.56 -3.98
CA ASP A 319 -16.12 25.57 -4.98
C ASP A 319 -15.76 24.96 -6.35
N ILE A 320 -15.00 23.86 -6.37
CA ILE A 320 -14.66 23.12 -7.60
C ILE A 320 -15.91 22.47 -8.20
N ALA A 321 -16.78 21.88 -7.37
CA ALA A 321 -18.02 21.26 -7.83
C ALA A 321 -19.00 22.29 -8.41
N GLU A 322 -19.07 23.49 -7.84
CA GLU A 322 -19.81 24.63 -8.39
C GLU A 322 -19.26 25.06 -9.75
N ALA A 323 -17.94 25.25 -9.86
CA ALA A 323 -17.29 25.56 -11.14
C ALA A 323 -17.53 24.46 -12.20
N GLY A 324 -17.53 23.19 -11.80
CA GLY A 324 -17.86 22.06 -12.66
C GLY A 324 -19.31 22.11 -13.17
N ARG A 325 -20.27 22.45 -12.30
CA ARG A 325 -21.68 22.64 -12.69
C ARG A 325 -21.84 23.82 -13.67
N GLU A 326 -21.18 24.95 -13.41
CA GLU A 326 -21.18 26.08 -14.33
C GLU A 326 -20.56 25.74 -15.68
N ALA A 327 -19.46 24.98 -15.71
CA ALA A 327 -18.82 24.52 -16.94
C ALA A 327 -19.74 23.61 -17.78
N VAL A 328 -20.48 22.70 -17.14
CA VAL A 328 -21.48 21.86 -17.82
C VAL A 328 -22.62 22.70 -18.38
N MET A 329 -23.10 23.70 -17.64
CA MET A 329 -24.12 24.63 -18.12
C MET A 329 -23.64 25.41 -19.34
N VAL A 330 -22.45 26.03 -19.29
CA VAL A 330 -21.86 26.76 -20.42
C VAL A 330 -21.66 25.85 -21.63
N ARG A 331 -21.18 24.62 -21.42
CA ARG A 331 -21.00 23.62 -22.48
C ARG A 331 -22.34 23.23 -23.12
N SER A 332 -23.37 22.94 -22.32
CA SER A 332 -24.68 22.53 -22.82
C SER A 332 -25.37 23.65 -23.60
N PHE A 333 -25.30 24.89 -23.10
CA PHE A 333 -25.84 26.07 -23.78
C PHE A 333 -25.09 26.35 -25.09
N GLY A 334 -23.75 26.29 -25.07
CA GLY A 334 -22.93 26.44 -26.28
C GLY A 334 -23.23 25.37 -27.33
N THR A 335 -23.36 24.11 -26.90
CA THR A 335 -23.75 22.99 -27.78
C THR A 335 -25.16 23.19 -28.34
N GLY A 336 -26.10 23.67 -27.52
CA GLY A 336 -27.47 24.00 -27.94
C GLY A 336 -27.50 25.10 -29.00
N ILE A 337 -26.68 26.15 -28.87
CA ILE A 337 -26.56 27.20 -29.90
C ILE A 337 -26.02 26.63 -31.21
N VAL A 338 -24.98 25.80 -31.16
CA VAL A 338 -24.38 25.18 -32.36
C VAL A 338 -25.36 24.22 -33.04
N LEU A 339 -26.03 23.34 -32.28
CA LEU A 339 -27.03 22.42 -32.85
C LEU A 339 -28.26 23.16 -33.37
N GLY A 340 -28.74 24.17 -32.64
CA GLY A 340 -29.90 24.98 -33.04
C GLY A 340 -29.62 25.77 -34.32
N SER A 341 -28.44 26.38 -34.44
CA SER A 341 -28.02 27.07 -35.67
C SER A 341 -27.81 26.12 -36.85
N ALA A 342 -27.27 24.91 -36.62
CA ALA A 342 -27.17 23.88 -37.65
C ALA A 342 -28.54 23.41 -38.14
N LEU A 343 -29.48 23.16 -37.21
CA LEU A 343 -30.86 22.77 -37.55
C LEU A 343 -31.60 23.90 -38.29
N LEU A 344 -31.48 25.15 -37.84
CA LEU A 344 -32.07 26.29 -38.55
C LEU A 344 -31.48 26.46 -39.94
N SER A 345 -30.18 26.25 -40.10
CA SER A 345 -29.50 26.28 -41.40
C SER A 345 -30.03 25.19 -42.34
N LEU A 346 -30.20 23.96 -41.83
CA LEU A 346 -30.82 22.85 -42.56
C LEU A 346 -32.28 23.14 -42.94
N LEU A 347 -33.11 23.57 -41.99
CA LEU A 347 -34.51 23.92 -42.23
C LEU A 347 -34.65 25.08 -43.21
N SER A 348 -33.82 26.12 -43.07
CA SER A 348 -33.76 27.25 -44.00
C SER A 348 -33.38 26.76 -45.39
N SER A 349 -32.36 25.91 -45.52
CA SER A 349 -31.95 25.32 -46.79
C SER A 349 -33.08 24.50 -47.43
N ILE A 350 -33.74 23.62 -46.67
CA ILE A 350 -34.89 22.84 -47.12
C ILE A 350 -36.04 23.75 -47.55
N LEU A 351 -36.36 24.78 -46.77
CA LEU A 351 -37.45 25.71 -47.06
C LEU A 351 -37.14 26.55 -48.31
N ILE A 352 -35.89 26.99 -48.48
CA ILE A 352 -35.42 27.68 -49.69
C ILE A 352 -35.57 26.75 -50.90
N VAL A 353 -35.16 25.48 -50.79
CA VAL A 353 -35.32 24.52 -51.89
C VAL A 353 -36.80 24.26 -52.18
N TRP A 354 -37.63 24.05 -51.16
CA TRP A 354 -39.04 23.68 -51.35
C TRP A 354 -39.95 24.85 -51.81
N LEU A 355 -39.90 26.00 -51.11
CA LEU A 355 -40.75 27.15 -51.45
C LEU A 355 -40.21 27.95 -52.64
N TYR A 356 -38.89 28.16 -52.69
CA TYR A 356 -38.31 29.06 -53.67
C TYR A 356 -37.81 28.32 -54.91
N VAL A 357 -36.99 27.28 -54.76
CA VAL A 357 -36.48 26.54 -55.93
C VAL A 357 -37.58 25.71 -56.56
N ASP A 358 -38.27 24.85 -55.81
CA ASP A 358 -39.24 23.90 -56.36
C ASP A 358 -40.55 24.57 -56.78
N ARG A 359 -41.25 25.19 -55.81
CA ARG A 359 -42.56 25.82 -56.09
C ARG A 359 -42.52 27.07 -56.95
N ASN A 360 -41.43 27.84 -56.95
CA ASN A 360 -41.38 29.12 -57.65
C ASN A 360 -40.49 29.06 -58.91
N LEU A 361 -39.33 28.41 -58.84
CA LEU A 361 -38.42 28.29 -59.99
C LEU A 361 -38.75 27.08 -60.87
N LEU A 362 -38.75 25.87 -60.30
CA LEU A 362 -38.95 24.61 -61.02
C LEU A 362 -40.39 24.47 -61.48
N ALA A 363 -41.39 24.88 -60.70
CA ALA A 363 -42.78 24.83 -61.17
C ALA A 363 -43.03 25.78 -62.35
N ARG A 364 -42.41 26.98 -62.35
CA ARG A 364 -42.45 27.90 -63.50
C ARG A 364 -41.67 27.36 -64.68
N LEU A 365 -40.48 26.80 -64.46
CA LEU A 365 -39.67 26.14 -65.50
C LEU A 365 -40.36 24.89 -66.06
N ALA A 366 -41.02 24.09 -65.23
CA ALA A 366 -41.79 22.91 -65.61
C ALA A 366 -43.10 23.29 -66.28
N GLY A 367 -43.72 24.41 -65.91
CA GLY A 367 -44.81 25.03 -66.67
C GLY A 367 -44.34 25.43 -68.07
N LEU A 368 -43.20 26.12 -68.15
CA LEU A 368 -42.58 26.52 -69.40
C LEU A 368 -42.15 25.31 -70.26
N SER A 369 -41.60 24.28 -69.63
CA SER A 369 -41.19 23.01 -70.24
C SER A 369 -42.41 22.21 -70.70
N ARG A 370 -43.50 22.14 -69.92
CA ARG A 370 -44.77 21.53 -70.35
C ARG A 370 -45.39 22.27 -71.52
N SER A 371 -45.38 23.61 -71.51
CA SER A 371 -45.82 24.39 -72.67
C SER A 371 -44.90 24.15 -73.87
N MET A 372 -43.58 24.05 -73.67
CA MET A 372 -42.60 23.75 -74.74
C MET A 372 -42.78 22.34 -75.30
N LEU A 373 -43.03 21.33 -74.44
CA LEU A 373 -43.35 19.95 -74.81
C LEU A 373 -44.71 19.84 -75.49
N ALA A 374 -45.72 20.61 -75.05
CA ALA A 374 -47.03 20.62 -75.69
C ALA A 374 -47.00 21.31 -77.06
N ILE A 375 -46.17 22.35 -77.21
CA ILE A 375 -45.82 22.94 -78.51
C ILE A 375 -45.09 21.90 -79.37
N ALA A 376 -44.10 21.18 -78.83
CA ALA A 376 -43.37 20.13 -79.55
C ALA A 376 -44.23 18.89 -79.88
N ALA A 377 -45.32 18.64 -79.15
CA ALA A 377 -46.30 17.59 -79.41
C ALA A 377 -47.46 18.05 -80.32
N GLY A 378 -47.33 19.20 -80.99
CA GLY A 378 -48.28 19.68 -82.00
C GLY A 378 -49.48 20.49 -81.47
N ASN A 379 -49.62 20.68 -80.16
CA ASN A 379 -50.72 21.47 -79.59
C ASN A 379 -50.35 22.95 -79.43
N LEU A 380 -50.51 23.70 -80.51
CA LEU A 380 -50.13 25.12 -80.63
C LEU A 380 -51.06 26.10 -79.89
N ARG A 381 -52.13 25.61 -79.25
CA ARG A 381 -53.12 26.44 -78.53
C ARG A 381 -52.97 26.37 -77.01
N VAL A 382 -51.94 25.70 -76.49
CA VAL A 382 -51.70 25.62 -75.04
C VAL A 382 -51.40 27.02 -74.46
N PRO A 383 -52.06 27.41 -73.35
CA PRO A 383 -51.76 28.67 -72.68
C PRO A 383 -50.32 28.68 -72.16
N LEU A 384 -49.57 29.72 -72.54
CA LEU A 384 -48.23 29.96 -72.01
C LEU A 384 -48.35 30.56 -70.60
N PRO A 385 -47.50 30.14 -69.63
CA PRO A 385 -47.54 30.66 -68.26
C PRO A 385 -47.31 32.18 -68.22
N GLU A 386 -47.87 32.84 -67.21
CA GLU A 386 -47.81 34.30 -67.07
C GLU A 386 -46.37 34.83 -67.00
N THR A 387 -46.14 35.97 -67.65
CA THR A 387 -44.82 36.60 -67.73
C THR A 387 -44.45 37.29 -66.41
N GLY A 388 -43.53 36.69 -65.66
CA GLY A 388 -42.80 37.38 -64.59
C GLY A 388 -41.76 38.37 -65.13
N GLY A 389 -41.34 39.34 -64.31
CA GLY A 389 -40.27 40.29 -64.64
C GLY A 389 -38.84 39.73 -64.48
N ASP A 390 -38.69 38.42 -64.37
CA ASP A 390 -37.44 37.70 -64.12
C ASP A 390 -36.91 36.99 -65.38
N GLU A 391 -35.80 36.28 -65.24
CA GLU A 391 -35.12 35.61 -66.35
C GLU A 391 -35.96 34.50 -66.99
N ILE A 392 -36.80 33.79 -66.22
CA ILE A 392 -37.73 32.77 -66.73
C ILE A 392 -38.87 33.42 -67.52
N GLY A 393 -39.38 34.57 -67.08
CA GLY A 393 -40.36 35.35 -67.85
C GLY A 393 -39.82 35.82 -69.21
N ARG A 394 -38.52 36.11 -69.32
CA ARG A 394 -37.87 36.39 -70.62
C ARG A 394 -37.80 35.16 -71.52
N MET A 395 -37.54 33.96 -70.97
CA MET A 395 -37.59 32.71 -71.72
C MET A 395 -39.02 32.39 -72.21
N ALA A 396 -40.05 32.68 -71.41
CA ALA A 396 -41.46 32.50 -71.82
C ALA A 396 -41.81 33.36 -73.05
N LYS A 397 -41.22 34.57 -73.12
CA LYS A 397 -41.36 35.48 -74.24
C LYS A 397 -40.66 34.96 -75.51
N ALA A 398 -39.50 34.30 -75.37
CA ALA A 398 -38.80 33.64 -76.49
C ALA A 398 -39.52 32.36 -76.95
N LEU A 399 -40.08 31.57 -76.04
CA LEU A 399 -40.87 30.38 -76.36
C LEU A 399 -42.14 30.71 -77.16
N ARG A 400 -42.73 31.89 -76.92
CA ARG A 400 -43.85 32.41 -77.73
C ARG A 400 -43.46 32.62 -79.20
N VAL A 401 -42.21 32.99 -79.48
CA VAL A 401 -41.65 33.12 -80.84
C VAL A 401 -41.38 31.74 -81.43
N PHE A 402 -40.91 30.79 -80.63
CA PHE A 402 -40.63 29.41 -81.05
C PHE A 402 -41.90 28.61 -81.40
N ARG A 403 -43.02 28.82 -80.68
CA ARG A 403 -44.34 28.25 -81.00
C ARG A 403 -44.76 28.55 -82.43
N ASP A 404 -44.50 29.76 -82.89
CA ASP A 404 -44.89 30.18 -84.23
C ASP A 404 -44.06 29.46 -85.31
N THR A 405 -42.97 28.78 -84.93
CA THR A 405 -42.07 28.01 -85.81
C THR A 405 -42.24 26.48 -85.69
N ALA A 406 -42.97 25.97 -84.69
CA ALA A 406 -43.00 24.55 -84.33
C ALA A 406 -44.35 23.85 -84.63
N VAL A 407 -44.98 24.19 -85.75
CA VAL A 407 -46.15 23.47 -86.32
C VAL A 407 -45.72 22.21 -87.08
N GLU A 408 -44.42 21.98 -87.25
CA GLU A 408 -43.94 21.13 -88.35
C GLU A 408 -43.58 19.68 -87.98
N ILE A 409 -43.38 19.27 -86.72
CA ILE A 409 -42.82 17.92 -86.48
C ILE A 409 -43.47 17.18 -85.30
N GLU A 410 -44.47 16.38 -85.67
CA GLU A 410 -44.86 15.02 -85.27
C GLU A 410 -44.14 14.32 -84.08
N GLU A 411 -44.96 14.03 -83.05
CA GLU A 411 -45.07 12.79 -82.24
C GLU A 411 -43.95 11.73 -82.22
N LYS A 412 -43.47 11.36 -81.00
CA LYS A 412 -43.61 9.97 -80.49
C LYS A 412 -43.30 9.81 -78.99
N ASN A 413 -44.19 9.11 -78.30
CA ASN A 413 -44.21 8.83 -76.86
C ASN A 413 -43.69 7.41 -76.54
N LEU A 414 -43.19 7.14 -75.32
CA LEU A 414 -43.06 5.81 -74.65
C LEU A 414 -42.30 5.95 -73.31
N ARG A 415 -42.83 5.45 -72.16
CA ARG A 415 -42.09 4.87 -71.00
C ARG A 415 -42.97 4.72 -69.74
N ASP A 416 -43.40 3.50 -69.39
CA ASP A 416 -44.02 3.20 -68.08
C ASP A 416 -43.63 1.82 -67.48
N VAL A 417 -42.51 1.23 -67.91
CA VAL A 417 -42.02 -0.06 -67.37
C VAL A 417 -40.68 0.09 -66.60
N ALA A 418 -40.07 1.28 -66.61
CA ALA A 418 -38.76 1.53 -65.99
C ALA A 418 -38.83 1.84 -64.47
N GLU A 419 -39.90 2.44 -63.96
CA GLU A 419 -39.94 2.96 -62.59
C GLU A 419 -39.97 1.88 -61.49
N ALA A 420 -40.61 0.73 -61.74
CA ALA A 420 -40.71 -0.33 -60.73
C ALA A 420 -39.38 -1.05 -60.49
N ARG A 421 -38.53 -1.16 -61.53
CA ARG A 421 -37.20 -1.76 -61.43
C ARG A 421 -36.23 -0.85 -60.68
N GLN A 422 -36.37 0.47 -60.83
CA GLN A 422 -35.48 1.44 -60.19
C GLN A 422 -35.64 1.42 -58.65
N ARG A 423 -36.87 1.35 -58.12
CA ARG A 423 -37.10 1.36 -56.66
C ARG A 423 -36.49 0.19 -55.91
N LEU A 424 -36.45 -1.01 -56.51
CA LEU A 424 -35.82 -2.18 -55.90
C LEU A 424 -34.29 -2.07 -55.89
N VAL A 425 -33.71 -1.48 -56.94
CA VAL A 425 -32.27 -1.21 -57.00
C VAL A 425 -31.88 -0.14 -55.98
N ASP A 426 -32.65 0.94 -55.86
CA ASP A 426 -32.38 2.02 -54.91
C ASP A 426 -32.45 1.54 -53.44
N ALA A 427 -33.34 0.59 -53.13
CA ALA A 427 -33.44 -0.01 -51.80
C ALA A 427 -32.20 -0.86 -51.44
N ILE A 428 -31.69 -1.67 -52.38
CA ILE A 428 -30.51 -2.52 -52.16
C ILE A 428 -29.22 -1.68 -52.11
N GLU A 429 -29.15 -0.58 -52.86
CA GLU A 429 -28.05 0.40 -52.78
C GLU A 429 -27.99 1.14 -51.43
N SER A 430 -29.11 1.26 -50.70
CA SER A 430 -29.16 1.99 -49.43
C SER A 430 -28.70 1.20 -48.19
N ILE A 431 -28.46 -0.12 -48.32
CA ILE A 431 -28.04 -0.97 -47.20
C ILE A 431 -26.55 -0.77 -46.92
N SER A 432 -26.17 -0.65 -45.64
CA SER A 432 -24.79 -0.41 -45.20
C SER A 432 -23.82 -1.57 -45.43
N GLU A 433 -24.36 -2.76 -45.71
CA GLU A 433 -23.65 -4.02 -45.93
C GLU A 433 -23.43 -4.28 -47.43
N GLY A 434 -22.37 -5.00 -47.77
CA GLY A 434 -22.17 -5.47 -49.14
C GLY A 434 -23.22 -6.53 -49.48
N PHE A 435 -23.91 -6.36 -50.60
CA PHE A 435 -24.91 -7.30 -51.09
C PHE A 435 -24.53 -7.79 -52.48
N ALA A 436 -24.58 -9.11 -52.69
CA ALA A 436 -24.45 -9.72 -54.01
C ALA A 436 -25.45 -10.87 -54.17
N PHE A 437 -26.03 -10.96 -55.37
CA PHE A 437 -26.93 -12.03 -55.76
C PHE A 437 -26.44 -12.70 -57.04
N TYR A 438 -26.29 -14.02 -56.99
CA TYR A 438 -25.83 -14.87 -58.08
C TYR A 438 -26.93 -15.78 -58.59
N ASP A 439 -26.95 -16.06 -59.89
CA ASP A 439 -27.87 -17.02 -60.51
C ASP A 439 -27.46 -18.50 -60.27
N GLY A 440 -28.20 -19.43 -60.86
CA GLY A 440 -27.92 -20.87 -60.77
C GLY A 440 -26.63 -21.34 -61.45
N GLU A 441 -25.98 -20.50 -62.25
CA GLU A 441 -24.67 -20.75 -62.89
C GLU A 441 -23.53 -19.95 -62.21
N ASP A 442 -23.76 -19.44 -61.00
CA ASP A 442 -22.86 -18.57 -60.22
C ASP A 442 -22.44 -17.28 -60.95
N ARG A 443 -23.33 -16.71 -61.79
CA ARG A 443 -23.12 -15.41 -62.42
C ARG A 443 -23.75 -14.31 -61.59
N LEU A 444 -23.04 -13.20 -61.41
CA LEU A 444 -23.50 -12.06 -60.61
C LEU A 444 -24.70 -11.40 -61.29
N LEU A 445 -25.89 -11.46 -60.70
CA LEU A 445 -27.08 -10.79 -61.22
C LEU A 445 -27.17 -9.33 -60.75
N LEU A 446 -26.96 -9.10 -59.46
CA LEU A 446 -27.10 -7.80 -58.83
C LEU A 446 -26.13 -7.66 -57.65
N CYS A 447 -25.51 -6.49 -57.53
CA CYS A 447 -24.75 -6.11 -56.34
C CYS A 447 -24.92 -4.61 -56.08
N ASN A 448 -24.78 -4.19 -54.81
CA ASN A 448 -24.73 -2.77 -54.48
C ASN A 448 -23.31 -2.19 -54.58
N SER A 449 -23.19 -0.87 -54.48
CA SER A 449 -21.93 -0.14 -54.38
C SER A 449 -21.06 -0.62 -53.21
N ARG A 450 -21.64 -0.84 -52.03
CA ARG A 450 -20.93 -1.34 -50.83
C ARG A 450 -20.21 -2.66 -51.06
N TYR A 451 -20.79 -3.59 -51.83
CA TYR A 451 -20.15 -4.85 -52.20
C TYR A 451 -18.84 -4.62 -52.96
N ARG A 452 -18.79 -3.65 -53.90
CA ARG A 452 -17.58 -3.34 -54.66
C ARG A 452 -16.57 -2.56 -53.82
N GLU A 453 -17.04 -1.55 -53.07
CA GLU A 453 -16.18 -0.70 -52.23
C GLU A 453 -15.44 -1.48 -51.14
N ILE A 454 -16.14 -2.40 -50.45
CA ILE A 454 -15.59 -3.11 -49.29
C ILE A 454 -14.64 -4.23 -49.72
N LEU A 455 -14.97 -4.93 -50.82
CA LEU A 455 -14.34 -6.21 -51.17
C LEU A 455 -13.42 -6.14 -52.39
N TYR A 456 -13.70 -5.24 -53.34
CA TYR A 456 -13.02 -5.22 -54.64
C TYR A 456 -12.71 -3.79 -55.11
N PRO A 457 -12.04 -2.95 -54.29
CA PRO A 457 -11.68 -1.60 -54.68
C PRO A 457 -10.79 -1.63 -55.93
N GLY A 458 -11.15 -0.84 -56.96
CA GLY A 458 -10.41 -0.79 -58.22
C GLY A 458 -10.61 -2.00 -59.15
N MET A 459 -11.65 -2.81 -58.92
CA MET A 459 -12.06 -3.91 -59.81
C MET A 459 -13.46 -3.68 -60.42
N ASP A 460 -13.92 -2.42 -60.52
CA ASP A 460 -15.25 -2.09 -61.05
C ASP A 460 -15.52 -2.65 -62.46
N GLU A 461 -14.48 -2.80 -63.27
CA GLU A 461 -14.58 -3.37 -64.62
C GLU A 461 -14.68 -4.91 -64.64
N THR A 462 -14.25 -5.57 -63.55
CA THR A 462 -14.30 -7.05 -63.41
C THR A 462 -15.56 -7.49 -62.69
N VAL A 463 -16.01 -6.72 -61.70
CA VAL A 463 -17.20 -6.99 -60.87
C VAL A 463 -18.44 -6.35 -61.51
N VAL A 464 -18.81 -6.89 -62.67
CA VAL A 464 -20.00 -6.49 -63.43
C VAL A 464 -21.05 -7.60 -63.45
N SER A 465 -22.31 -7.23 -63.67
CA SER A 465 -23.40 -8.20 -63.82
C SER A 465 -23.08 -9.19 -64.97
N GLY A 466 -23.25 -10.48 -64.73
CA GLY A 466 -22.94 -11.58 -65.65
C GLY A 466 -21.58 -12.26 -65.42
N THR A 467 -20.67 -11.64 -64.65
CA THR A 467 -19.37 -12.25 -64.31
C THR A 467 -19.56 -13.43 -63.37
N ARG A 468 -18.86 -14.54 -63.64
CA ARG A 468 -18.84 -15.71 -62.76
C ARG A 468 -18.11 -15.43 -61.45
N PHE A 469 -18.64 -15.96 -60.34
CA PHE A 469 -18.04 -15.82 -59.01
C PHE A 469 -16.56 -16.23 -58.99
N GLU A 470 -16.22 -17.35 -59.63
CA GLU A 470 -14.83 -17.82 -59.78
C GLU A 470 -13.88 -16.77 -60.35
N ASN A 471 -14.29 -16.06 -61.41
CA ASN A 471 -13.45 -15.06 -62.05
C ASN A 471 -13.22 -13.86 -61.12
N ILE A 472 -14.23 -13.50 -60.32
CA ILE A 472 -14.15 -12.39 -59.36
C ILE A 472 -13.15 -12.72 -58.24
N ILE A 473 -13.27 -13.91 -57.62
CA ILE A 473 -12.39 -14.28 -56.50
C ILE A 473 -10.97 -14.61 -56.94
N ARG A 474 -10.78 -15.19 -58.13
CA ARG A 474 -9.46 -15.47 -58.70
C ARG A 474 -8.70 -14.18 -58.99
N ALA A 475 -9.37 -13.22 -59.66
CA ALA A 475 -8.78 -11.91 -59.92
C ALA A 475 -8.50 -11.11 -58.63
N ALA A 476 -9.26 -11.33 -57.56
CA ALA A 476 -9.01 -10.70 -56.26
C ALA A 476 -7.82 -11.32 -55.52
N ALA A 477 -7.66 -12.65 -55.58
CA ALA A 477 -6.51 -13.36 -55.02
C ALA A 477 -5.21 -12.97 -55.74
N GLU A 478 -5.21 -12.95 -57.08
CA GLU A 478 -4.05 -12.55 -57.90
C GLU A 478 -3.61 -11.09 -57.68
N ARG A 479 -4.53 -10.22 -57.25
CA ARG A 479 -4.26 -8.82 -56.90
C ARG A 479 -3.83 -8.62 -55.45
N GLY A 480 -3.74 -9.69 -54.65
CA GLY A 480 -3.35 -9.63 -53.25
C GLY A 480 -4.38 -8.95 -52.34
N LEU A 481 -5.67 -8.91 -52.74
CA LEU A 481 -6.75 -8.31 -51.95
C LEU A 481 -7.30 -9.25 -50.86
N ILE A 482 -6.65 -10.41 -50.66
CA ILE A 482 -7.06 -11.47 -49.76
C ILE A 482 -5.81 -12.02 -49.10
N GLU A 483 -5.59 -11.66 -47.84
CA GLU A 483 -4.39 -12.04 -47.08
C GLU A 483 -4.19 -13.56 -47.05
N ASP A 484 -5.26 -14.32 -46.78
CA ASP A 484 -5.23 -15.78 -46.68
C ASP A 484 -4.86 -16.50 -47.98
N ALA A 485 -4.92 -15.81 -49.13
CA ALA A 485 -4.63 -16.38 -50.45
C ALA A 485 -3.16 -16.17 -50.87
N ILE A 486 -2.44 -15.25 -50.22
CA ILE A 486 -1.07 -14.88 -50.60
C ILE A 486 -0.14 -16.10 -50.46
N GLY A 487 0.45 -16.53 -51.56
CA GLY A 487 1.35 -17.69 -51.62
C GLY A 487 0.66 -19.06 -51.71
N ARG A 488 -0.68 -19.10 -51.78
CA ARG A 488 -1.48 -20.32 -51.97
C ARG A 488 -2.75 -20.09 -52.80
N GLU A 489 -2.66 -19.22 -53.80
CA GLU A 489 -3.82 -18.62 -54.48
C GLU A 489 -4.77 -19.66 -55.11
N GLU A 490 -4.23 -20.66 -55.80
CA GLU A 490 -5.04 -21.71 -56.45
C GLU A 490 -5.75 -22.63 -55.45
N GLU A 491 -5.06 -22.99 -54.37
CA GLU A 491 -5.62 -23.82 -53.30
C GLU A 491 -6.73 -23.06 -52.56
N TRP A 492 -6.48 -21.79 -52.23
CA TRP A 492 -7.46 -20.91 -51.60
C TRP A 492 -8.71 -20.69 -52.48
N VAL A 493 -8.54 -20.47 -53.79
CA VAL A 493 -9.66 -20.30 -54.72
C VAL A 493 -10.50 -21.58 -54.80
N ALA A 494 -9.88 -22.76 -54.84
CA ALA A 494 -10.60 -24.04 -54.86
C ALA A 494 -11.42 -24.26 -53.57
N GLU A 495 -10.84 -23.96 -52.40
CA GLU A 495 -11.53 -24.02 -51.10
C GLU A 495 -12.72 -23.04 -51.05
N ARG A 496 -12.51 -21.80 -51.52
CA ARG A 496 -13.55 -20.78 -51.51
C ARG A 496 -14.72 -21.11 -52.45
N LEU A 497 -14.44 -21.70 -53.61
CA LEU A 497 -15.46 -22.20 -54.54
C LEU A 497 -16.26 -23.35 -53.93
N ALA A 498 -15.61 -24.26 -53.22
CA ALA A 498 -16.29 -25.34 -52.53
C ALA A 498 -17.22 -24.80 -51.42
N ALA A 499 -16.75 -23.82 -50.65
CA ALA A 499 -17.55 -23.14 -49.62
C ALA A 499 -18.74 -22.35 -50.21
N HIS A 500 -18.58 -21.73 -51.38
CA HIS A 500 -19.68 -21.01 -52.07
C HIS A 500 -20.75 -21.96 -52.62
N ARG A 501 -20.35 -23.11 -53.16
CA ARG A 501 -21.29 -24.13 -53.69
C ARG A 501 -22.09 -24.80 -52.59
N ASN A 502 -21.54 -24.92 -51.38
CA ASN A 502 -22.20 -25.54 -50.23
C ASN A 502 -21.99 -24.71 -48.95
N PRO A 503 -22.70 -23.58 -48.77
CA PRO A 503 -22.48 -22.67 -47.66
C PRO A 503 -22.90 -23.30 -46.33
N ALA A 504 -21.93 -23.57 -45.45
CA ALA A 504 -22.11 -24.26 -44.17
C ALA A 504 -22.02 -23.33 -42.94
N GLY A 505 -22.55 -22.11 -43.04
CA GLY A 505 -22.55 -21.12 -41.96
C GLY A 505 -21.89 -19.80 -42.36
N THR A 506 -21.54 -18.98 -41.37
CA THR A 506 -20.82 -17.71 -41.58
C THR A 506 -19.31 -17.92 -41.64
N LEU A 507 -18.67 -17.35 -42.65
CA LEU A 507 -17.22 -17.38 -42.84
C LEU A 507 -16.61 -16.04 -42.40
N LEU A 508 -15.45 -16.07 -41.75
CA LEU A 508 -14.65 -14.88 -41.48
C LEU A 508 -13.48 -14.84 -42.46
N GLN A 509 -13.26 -13.70 -43.09
CA GLN A 509 -12.18 -13.49 -44.05
C GLN A 509 -11.44 -12.20 -43.71
N GLN A 510 -10.12 -12.29 -43.59
CA GLN A 510 -9.27 -11.11 -43.47
C GLN A 510 -8.92 -10.60 -44.87
N ARG A 511 -9.20 -9.31 -45.14
CA ARG A 511 -8.97 -8.70 -46.45
C ARG A 511 -7.62 -7.98 -46.52
N ASP A 512 -7.29 -7.25 -45.47
CA ASP A 512 -6.02 -6.55 -45.26
C ASP A 512 -5.70 -6.55 -43.74
N PRO A 513 -4.50 -6.12 -43.29
CA PRO A 513 -4.12 -6.16 -41.88
C PRO A 513 -5.10 -5.46 -40.94
N ASP A 514 -5.89 -4.51 -41.46
CA ASP A 514 -6.80 -3.66 -40.72
C ASP A 514 -8.28 -3.96 -41.00
N ARG A 515 -8.63 -4.98 -41.79
CA ARG A 515 -10.02 -5.21 -42.21
C ARG A 515 -10.48 -6.66 -42.15
N TRP A 516 -11.56 -6.89 -41.40
CA TRP A 516 -12.21 -8.19 -41.22
C TRP A 516 -13.63 -8.18 -41.76
N ILE A 517 -13.93 -9.13 -42.66
CA ILE A 517 -15.27 -9.28 -43.24
C ILE A 517 -15.91 -10.59 -42.79
N GLN A 518 -17.15 -10.50 -42.32
CA GLN A 518 -18.02 -11.65 -42.12
C GLN A 518 -18.87 -11.86 -43.37
N ILE A 519 -18.82 -13.08 -43.91
CA ILE A 519 -19.52 -13.49 -45.12
C ILE A 519 -20.63 -14.46 -44.74
N SER A 520 -21.86 -14.14 -45.14
CA SER A 520 -23.04 -14.96 -44.93
C SER A 520 -23.70 -15.27 -46.27
N GLU A 521 -23.64 -16.53 -46.70
CA GLU A 521 -24.19 -16.99 -47.98
C GLU A 521 -25.40 -17.92 -47.75
N ARG A 522 -26.47 -17.71 -48.53
CA ARG A 522 -27.67 -18.56 -48.49
C ARG A 522 -28.17 -18.87 -49.90
N ARG A 523 -28.59 -20.12 -50.11
CA ARG A 523 -29.26 -20.57 -51.33
C ARG A 523 -30.74 -20.20 -51.28
N ILE A 524 -31.27 -19.69 -52.39
CA ILE A 524 -32.70 -19.37 -52.51
C ILE A 524 -33.45 -20.44 -53.34
N SER A 525 -34.75 -20.56 -53.11
CA SER A 525 -35.63 -21.60 -53.68
C SER A 525 -35.76 -21.56 -55.21
N GLY A 526 -35.37 -20.46 -55.87
CA GLY A 526 -35.42 -20.28 -57.33
C GLY A 526 -34.14 -20.63 -58.10
N GLY A 527 -33.09 -21.13 -57.44
CA GLY A 527 -31.78 -21.36 -58.05
C GLY A 527 -30.96 -20.07 -58.11
N GLY A 528 -30.08 -19.90 -57.13
CA GLY A 528 -29.22 -18.73 -56.97
C GLY A 528 -28.69 -18.61 -55.54
N THR A 529 -27.67 -17.78 -55.34
CA THR A 529 -27.00 -17.58 -54.05
C THR A 529 -27.02 -16.11 -53.68
N VAL A 530 -27.55 -15.78 -52.51
CA VAL A 530 -27.48 -14.42 -51.93
C VAL A 530 -26.35 -14.40 -50.91
N ALA A 531 -25.47 -13.41 -51.04
CA ALA A 531 -24.35 -13.19 -50.15
C ALA A 531 -24.44 -11.80 -49.52
N VAL A 532 -24.29 -11.76 -48.20
CA VAL A 532 -24.22 -10.53 -47.41
C VAL A 532 -22.84 -10.45 -46.75
N TYR A 533 -22.24 -9.26 -46.82
CA TYR A 533 -20.88 -8.99 -46.39
C TYR A 533 -20.88 -7.84 -45.37
N SER A 534 -20.57 -8.17 -44.12
CA SER A 534 -20.56 -7.22 -43.01
C SER A 534 -19.11 -6.94 -42.60
N ASP A 535 -18.74 -5.67 -42.52
CA ASP A 535 -17.45 -5.25 -41.97
C ASP A 535 -17.49 -5.34 -40.45
N ILE A 536 -16.71 -6.25 -39.87
CA ILE A 536 -16.64 -6.51 -38.43
C ILE A 536 -15.33 -6.03 -37.81
N THR A 537 -14.59 -5.15 -38.52
CA THR A 537 -13.30 -4.62 -38.07
C THR A 537 -13.36 -3.97 -36.71
N GLU A 538 -14.39 -3.15 -36.45
CA GLU A 538 -14.57 -2.49 -35.15
C GLU A 538 -14.85 -3.50 -34.03
N LEU A 539 -15.59 -4.57 -34.34
CA LEU A 539 -15.87 -5.65 -33.40
C LEU A 539 -14.58 -6.41 -33.04
N LYS A 540 -13.74 -6.72 -34.04
CA LYS A 540 -12.45 -7.38 -33.84
C LYS A 540 -11.45 -6.50 -33.06
N ARG A 541 -11.42 -5.19 -33.33
CA ARG A 541 -10.61 -4.24 -32.55
C ARG A 541 -11.05 -4.15 -31.09
N ARG A 542 -12.36 -4.19 -30.81
CA ARG A 542 -12.87 -4.23 -29.43
C ARG A 542 -12.52 -5.54 -28.71
N GLU A 543 -12.59 -6.67 -29.41
CA GLU A 543 -12.18 -7.98 -28.86
C GLU A 543 -10.69 -7.98 -28.48
N GLN A 544 -9.84 -7.40 -29.34
CA GLN A 544 -8.42 -7.26 -29.08
C GLN A 544 -8.11 -6.28 -27.92
N ASP A 545 -8.75 -5.10 -27.90
CA ASP A 545 -8.62 -4.13 -26.80
C ASP A 545 -9.06 -4.72 -25.45
N LEU A 546 -10.13 -5.54 -25.44
CA LEU A 546 -10.56 -6.29 -24.27
C LEU A 546 -9.50 -7.31 -23.81
N SER A 547 -8.90 -8.05 -24.74
CA SER A 547 -7.84 -9.01 -24.43
C SER A 547 -6.58 -8.32 -23.88
N GLU A 548 -6.18 -7.20 -24.49
CA GLU A 548 -5.04 -6.39 -24.04
C GLU A 548 -5.29 -5.81 -22.64
N LYS A 549 -6.49 -5.28 -22.38
CA LYS A 549 -6.89 -4.80 -21.04
C LYS A 549 -6.93 -5.91 -20.00
N THR A 550 -7.40 -7.10 -20.37
CA THR A 550 -7.43 -8.26 -19.47
C THR A 550 -5.99 -8.69 -19.11
N THR A 551 -5.11 -8.79 -20.10
CA THR A 551 -3.69 -9.11 -19.91
C THR A 551 -2.99 -8.04 -19.07
N ALA A 552 -3.29 -6.76 -19.31
CA ALA A 552 -2.75 -5.65 -18.52
C ALA A 552 -3.24 -5.69 -17.06
N LEU A 553 -4.51 -6.06 -16.84
CA LEU A 553 -5.07 -6.22 -15.50
C LEU A 553 -4.46 -7.40 -14.75
N GLU A 554 -4.24 -8.53 -15.44
CA GLU A 554 -3.52 -9.68 -14.89
C GLU A 554 -2.07 -9.33 -14.53
N ALA A 555 -1.36 -8.61 -15.41
CA ALA A 555 -0.01 -8.14 -15.14
C ALA A 555 0.05 -7.14 -13.97
N LEU A 556 -0.95 -6.27 -13.84
CA LEU A 556 -1.06 -5.34 -12.71
C LEU A 556 -1.37 -6.10 -11.41
N SER A 557 -2.28 -7.07 -11.45
CA SER A 557 -2.61 -7.96 -10.32
C SER A 557 -1.37 -8.73 -9.85
N ALA A 558 -0.60 -9.31 -10.76
CA ALA A 558 0.64 -10.03 -10.45
C ALA A 558 1.73 -9.11 -9.84
N LYS A 559 1.77 -7.83 -10.23
CA LYS A 559 2.65 -6.84 -9.60
C LYS A 559 2.19 -6.47 -8.19
N LEU A 560 0.88 -6.27 -7.98
CA LEU A 560 0.32 -5.97 -6.66
C LEU A 560 0.48 -7.14 -5.67
N ALA A 561 0.45 -8.38 -6.15
CA ALA A 561 0.71 -9.58 -5.35
C ALA A 561 2.08 -9.57 -4.63
N LYS A 562 3.08 -8.83 -5.16
CA LYS A 562 4.40 -8.70 -4.52
C LYS A 562 4.41 -7.78 -3.32
N TYR A 563 3.41 -6.91 -3.19
CA TYR A 563 3.28 -5.91 -2.13
C TYR A 563 2.18 -6.25 -1.12
N LEU A 564 1.41 -7.31 -1.39
CA LEU A 564 0.34 -7.79 -0.53
C LEU A 564 0.74 -9.16 0.03
N ALA A 565 0.39 -9.42 1.29
CA ALA A 565 0.60 -10.74 1.84
C ALA A 565 -0.23 -11.77 1.03
N PRO A 566 0.31 -12.96 0.70
CA PRO A 566 -0.34 -13.94 -0.19
C PRO A 566 -1.78 -14.31 0.20
N GLN A 567 -2.07 -14.28 1.51
CA GLN A 567 -3.38 -14.51 2.11
C GLN A 567 -4.39 -13.39 1.79
N VAL A 568 -3.95 -12.13 1.76
CA VAL A 568 -4.80 -10.97 1.40
C VAL A 568 -5.09 -11.01 -0.10
N TYR A 569 -4.08 -11.32 -0.92
CA TYR A 569 -4.25 -11.52 -2.35
C TYR A 569 -5.28 -12.62 -2.66
N SER A 570 -5.08 -13.83 -2.16
CA SER A 570 -6.00 -14.95 -2.40
C SER A 570 -7.43 -14.68 -1.90
N SER A 571 -7.60 -13.97 -0.79
CA SER A 571 -8.91 -13.61 -0.25
C SER A 571 -9.65 -12.56 -1.09
N ILE A 572 -8.95 -11.54 -1.59
CA ILE A 572 -9.52 -10.49 -2.47
C ILE A 572 -9.95 -11.09 -3.81
N PHE A 573 -9.11 -11.92 -4.43
CA PHE A 573 -9.37 -12.44 -5.78
C PHE A 573 -10.32 -13.66 -5.82
N SER A 574 -10.45 -14.40 -4.71
CA SER A 574 -11.44 -15.49 -4.60
C SER A 574 -12.85 -15.02 -4.24
N GLY A 575 -13.03 -13.74 -3.92
CA GLY A 575 -14.32 -13.15 -3.53
C GLY A 575 -14.87 -13.67 -2.19
N ARG A 576 -14.02 -14.30 -1.36
CA ARG A 576 -14.43 -14.97 -0.12
C ARG A 576 -14.53 -14.05 1.10
N GLN A 577 -13.97 -12.84 1.06
CA GLN A 577 -14.02 -11.88 2.17
C GLN A 577 -14.17 -10.44 1.67
N ASP A 578 -15.15 -9.72 2.24
CA ASP A 578 -15.18 -8.26 2.22
C ASP A 578 -14.01 -7.74 3.06
N VAL A 579 -13.19 -6.84 2.51
CA VAL A 579 -12.08 -6.18 3.25
C VAL A 579 -12.68 -5.18 4.25
N ARG A 580 -13.15 -5.69 5.40
CA ARG A 580 -13.62 -4.90 6.55
C ARG A 580 -12.65 -5.06 7.71
N ILE A 581 -12.64 -4.05 8.60
CA ILE A 581 -11.94 -4.12 9.89
C ILE A 581 -12.67 -5.13 10.77
N GLU A 582 -12.27 -6.38 10.68
CA GLU A 582 -12.77 -7.48 11.49
C GLU A 582 -11.58 -8.17 12.15
N SER A 583 -11.74 -8.50 13.44
CA SER A 583 -10.70 -9.19 14.22
C SER A 583 -11.31 -10.32 15.01
N GLN A 584 -10.60 -11.44 15.10
CA GLN A 584 -11.04 -12.66 15.76
C GLN A 584 -9.98 -13.14 16.76
N ARG A 585 -10.42 -13.59 17.94
CA ARG A 585 -9.51 -14.17 18.93
C ARG A 585 -9.35 -15.66 18.65
N LYS A 586 -8.16 -16.06 18.21
CA LYS A 586 -7.83 -17.45 17.84
C LYS A 586 -6.57 -17.91 18.57
N LYS A 587 -6.45 -19.23 18.76
CA LYS A 587 -5.25 -19.83 19.35
C LYS A 587 -4.28 -20.16 18.22
N LEU A 588 -3.18 -19.42 18.14
CA LEU A 588 -2.22 -19.50 17.04
C LEU A 588 -0.86 -19.96 17.56
N THR A 589 -0.06 -20.55 16.68
CA THR A 589 1.37 -20.78 16.94
C THR A 589 2.17 -19.68 16.24
N ILE A 590 2.86 -18.87 17.02
CA ILE A 590 3.57 -17.66 16.57
C ILE A 590 5.07 -17.96 16.53
N CYS A 591 5.73 -17.55 15.46
CA CYS A 591 7.15 -17.73 15.21
C CYS A 591 7.81 -16.39 14.87
N PHE A 592 8.84 -16.02 15.63
CA PHE A 592 9.77 -14.94 15.27
C PHE A 592 11.09 -15.55 14.84
N SER A 593 11.67 -15.00 13.78
CA SER A 593 12.95 -15.41 13.20
C SER A 593 13.81 -14.18 12.97
N ASP A 594 14.98 -14.07 13.57
CA ASP A 594 15.87 -12.91 13.51
C ASP A 594 17.31 -13.32 13.22
N ILE A 595 18.12 -12.44 12.61
CA ILE A 595 19.54 -12.74 12.37
C ILE A 595 20.37 -12.29 13.60
N ALA A 596 21.10 -13.24 14.19
CA ALA A 596 21.98 -12.96 15.30
C ALA A 596 23.11 -12.00 14.89
N ALA A 597 23.30 -10.94 15.68
CA ALA A 597 24.36 -9.94 15.47
C ALA A 597 24.32 -9.26 14.08
N PHE A 598 23.12 -9.13 13.49
CA PHE A 598 22.94 -8.46 12.20
C PHE A 598 23.52 -7.05 12.20
N THR A 599 23.10 -6.18 13.14
CA THR A 599 23.56 -4.79 13.23
C THR A 599 25.10 -4.65 13.33
N GLU A 600 25.75 -5.52 14.10
CA GLU A 600 27.22 -5.50 14.22
C GLU A 600 27.94 -5.98 12.94
N THR A 601 27.29 -6.85 12.18
CA THR A 601 27.81 -7.38 10.91
C THR A 601 27.56 -6.40 9.75
N THR A 602 26.43 -5.69 9.78
CA THR A 602 26.04 -4.71 8.75
C THR A 602 26.92 -3.46 8.73
N ASP A 603 27.48 -3.05 9.88
CA ASP A 603 28.39 -1.90 9.98
C ASP A 603 29.70 -2.08 9.19
N LYS A 604 30.02 -3.31 8.79
CA LYS A 604 31.25 -3.67 8.07
C LYS A 604 31.03 -4.02 6.61
N MET A 605 29.79 -3.93 6.12
CA MET A 605 29.40 -4.30 4.76
C MET A 605 29.01 -3.08 3.93
N GLU A 606 29.28 -3.14 2.62
CA GLU A 606 28.76 -2.14 1.69
C GLU A 606 27.24 -2.29 1.54
N SER A 607 26.55 -1.17 1.32
CA SER A 607 25.07 -1.12 1.33
C SER A 607 24.42 -2.02 0.26
N GLU A 608 25.08 -2.20 -0.89
CA GLU A 608 24.59 -3.05 -1.98
C GLU A 608 24.67 -4.54 -1.63
N GLU A 609 25.80 -4.98 -1.07
CA GLU A 609 26.04 -6.37 -0.63
C GLU A 609 25.10 -6.75 0.52
N LEU A 610 24.92 -5.82 1.47
CA LEU A 610 23.96 -5.98 2.56
C LEU A 610 22.53 -6.17 2.04
N THR A 611 22.12 -5.36 1.07
CA THR A 611 20.78 -5.44 0.47
C THR A 611 20.56 -6.77 -0.26
N GLN A 612 21.57 -7.26 -0.98
CA GLN A 612 21.49 -8.55 -1.67
C GLN A 612 21.38 -9.71 -0.67
N LEU A 613 22.22 -9.71 0.37
CA LEU A 613 22.21 -10.73 1.41
C LEU A 613 20.86 -10.78 2.12
N LEU A 614 20.37 -9.63 2.58
CA LEU A 614 19.09 -9.54 3.28
C LEU A 614 17.93 -10.04 2.41
N ASN A 615 17.87 -9.61 1.15
CA ASN A 615 16.84 -10.06 0.21
C ASN A 615 16.93 -11.57 -0.05
N GLN A 616 18.15 -12.13 -0.16
CA GLN A 616 18.33 -13.58 -0.32
C GLN A 616 17.83 -14.35 0.91
N TYR A 617 18.20 -13.91 2.11
CA TYR A 617 17.72 -14.49 3.37
C TYR A 617 16.19 -14.43 3.45
N LEU A 618 15.59 -13.25 3.30
CA LEU A 618 14.13 -13.07 3.38
C LEU A 618 13.42 -13.94 2.33
N THR A 619 13.96 -14.04 1.12
CA THR A 619 13.42 -14.88 0.05
C THR A 619 13.44 -16.36 0.42
N GLU A 620 14.56 -16.88 0.89
CA GLU A 620 14.71 -18.31 1.21
C GLU A 620 13.89 -18.71 2.44
N MET A 621 13.88 -17.87 3.48
CA MET A 621 13.03 -18.11 4.66
C MET A 621 11.54 -18.07 4.30
N SER A 622 11.12 -17.11 3.48
CA SER A 622 9.71 -17.00 3.06
C SER A 622 9.25 -18.17 2.20
N LYS A 623 10.12 -18.71 1.32
CA LYS A 623 9.82 -19.94 0.57
C LYS A 623 9.55 -21.12 1.50
N ILE A 624 10.38 -21.28 2.54
CA ILE A 624 10.20 -22.33 3.55
C ILE A 624 8.89 -22.08 4.31
N ALA A 625 8.65 -20.85 4.78
CA ALA A 625 7.43 -20.49 5.49
C ALA A 625 6.16 -20.90 4.72
N LEU A 626 6.08 -20.52 3.44
CA LEU A 626 4.97 -20.87 2.56
C LEU A 626 4.85 -22.38 2.33
N ALA A 627 5.96 -23.08 2.14
CA ALA A 627 5.95 -24.54 1.91
C ALA A 627 5.39 -25.34 3.10
N PHE A 628 5.56 -24.83 4.32
CA PHE A 628 5.00 -25.45 5.53
C PHE A 628 3.57 -24.98 5.85
N GLY A 629 3.06 -23.96 5.14
CA GLY A 629 1.73 -23.37 5.35
C GLY A 629 1.70 -22.28 6.42
N ALA A 630 2.82 -21.60 6.67
CA ALA A 630 2.87 -20.45 7.56
C ALA A 630 2.27 -19.21 6.89
N THR A 631 1.59 -18.41 7.69
CA THR A 631 1.17 -17.07 7.30
C THR A 631 2.27 -16.09 7.68
N VAL A 632 2.93 -15.48 6.69
CA VAL A 632 3.90 -14.40 6.91
C VAL A 632 3.12 -13.12 7.19
N ASP A 633 3.31 -12.55 8.38
CA ASP A 633 2.67 -11.31 8.80
C ASP A 633 3.42 -10.11 8.21
N LYS A 634 4.66 -9.92 8.63
CA LYS A 634 5.52 -8.83 8.17
C LYS A 634 7.00 -9.08 8.41
N TYR A 635 7.81 -8.29 7.73
CA TYR A 635 9.24 -8.17 7.97
C TYR A 635 9.51 -6.94 8.85
N VAL A 636 10.38 -7.09 9.84
CA VAL A 636 10.79 -6.01 10.76
C VAL A 636 12.32 -5.95 10.76
N GLY A 637 12.90 -5.20 9.82
CA GLY A 637 14.34 -5.25 9.58
C GLY A 637 14.74 -6.61 9.02
N ASP A 638 15.61 -7.32 9.73
CA ASP A 638 16.03 -8.70 9.49
C ASP A 638 15.15 -9.76 10.17
N ALA A 639 14.18 -9.32 10.98
CA ALA A 639 13.24 -10.21 11.62
C ALA A 639 12.03 -10.54 10.73
N ILE A 640 11.52 -11.77 10.84
CA ILE A 640 10.32 -12.27 10.16
C ILE A 640 9.31 -12.71 11.22
N LEU A 641 8.11 -12.12 11.18
CA LEU A 641 6.97 -12.56 12.00
C LEU A 641 6.07 -13.48 11.18
N MET A 642 5.85 -14.68 11.70
CA MET A 642 5.03 -15.71 11.06
C MET A 642 4.09 -16.35 12.08
N PHE A 643 2.99 -16.91 11.62
CA PHE A 643 2.10 -17.68 12.47
C PHE A 643 1.36 -18.79 11.72
N PHE A 644 0.84 -19.74 12.49
CA PHE A 644 0.00 -20.83 12.03
C PHE A 644 -1.34 -20.83 12.77
N GLY A 645 -2.38 -21.33 12.09
CA GLY A 645 -3.73 -21.47 12.64
C GLY A 645 -4.74 -20.45 12.11
N ASP A 646 -4.31 -19.57 11.19
CA ASP A 646 -5.17 -18.63 10.49
C ASP A 646 -4.48 -18.13 9.19
N PRO A 647 -5.19 -17.95 8.06
CA PRO A 647 -6.62 -18.18 7.86
C PRO A 647 -7.00 -19.66 7.82
N GLU A 648 -6.03 -20.54 7.53
CA GLU A 648 -6.18 -21.99 7.55
C GLU A 648 -5.55 -22.59 8.81
N THR A 649 -6.19 -23.63 9.36
CA THR A 649 -5.70 -24.38 10.52
C THR A 649 -5.90 -25.87 10.29
N ARG A 650 -4.93 -26.68 10.71
CA ARG A 650 -5.06 -28.14 10.77
C ARG A 650 -5.34 -28.65 12.18
N GLY A 651 -5.58 -27.74 13.12
CA GLY A 651 -5.63 -28.01 14.55
C GLY A 651 -4.39 -27.48 15.25
N VAL A 652 -4.56 -27.03 16.50
CA VAL A 652 -3.50 -26.38 17.30
C VAL A 652 -2.23 -27.23 17.39
N ARG A 653 -2.39 -28.56 17.45
CA ARG A 653 -1.27 -29.49 17.57
C ARG A 653 -0.50 -29.60 16.25
N GLU A 654 -1.20 -29.82 15.16
CA GLU A 654 -0.65 -29.96 13.81
C GLU A 654 0.01 -28.65 13.35
N ASP A 655 -0.61 -27.52 13.67
CA ASP A 655 -0.07 -26.18 13.41
C ASP A 655 1.22 -25.94 14.18
N ALA A 656 1.29 -26.35 15.45
CA ALA A 656 2.51 -26.26 16.25
C ALA A 656 3.62 -27.18 15.72
N ILE A 657 3.28 -28.42 15.31
CA ILE A 657 4.24 -29.35 14.68
C ILE A 657 4.78 -28.75 13.38
N ALA A 658 3.91 -28.23 12.51
CA ALA A 658 4.30 -27.60 11.25
C ALA A 658 5.22 -26.40 11.49
N CYS A 659 4.90 -25.57 12.49
CA CYS A 659 5.71 -24.40 12.86
C CYS A 659 7.11 -24.79 13.35
N VAL A 660 7.22 -25.76 14.25
CA VAL A 660 8.54 -26.21 14.74
C VAL A 660 9.33 -26.92 13.63
N SER A 661 8.65 -27.67 12.76
CA SER A 661 9.28 -28.32 11.59
C SER A 661 9.83 -27.29 10.60
N MET A 662 9.06 -26.22 10.34
CA MET A 662 9.48 -25.07 9.53
C MET A 662 10.72 -24.41 10.13
N ALA A 663 10.74 -24.16 11.44
CA ALA A 663 11.89 -23.57 12.12
C ALA A 663 13.16 -24.42 12.01
N LEU A 664 13.05 -25.74 12.12
CA LEU A 664 14.18 -26.66 11.88
C LEU A 664 14.68 -26.60 10.42
N ALA A 665 13.76 -26.53 9.46
CA ALA A 665 14.11 -26.37 8.05
C ALA A 665 14.81 -25.02 7.76
N MET A 666 14.34 -23.93 8.40
CA MET A 666 14.99 -22.62 8.33
C MET A 666 16.41 -22.65 8.89
N GLN A 667 16.63 -23.28 10.05
CA GLN A 667 17.97 -23.43 10.62
C GLN A 667 18.91 -24.21 9.70
N ARG A 668 18.44 -25.31 9.09
CA ARG A 668 19.24 -26.07 8.11
C ARG A 668 19.60 -25.23 6.89
N ARG A 669 18.61 -24.54 6.30
CA ARG A 669 18.83 -23.66 5.14
C ARG A 669 19.78 -22.51 5.46
N MET A 670 19.71 -21.97 6.67
CA MET A 670 20.64 -20.94 7.13
C MET A 670 22.08 -21.46 7.20
N GLY A 671 22.27 -22.72 7.61
CA GLY A 671 23.58 -23.39 7.56
C GLY A 671 24.14 -23.45 6.13
N GLU A 672 23.33 -23.91 5.17
CA GLU A 672 23.69 -23.99 3.75
C GLU A 672 24.02 -22.61 3.16
N LEU A 673 23.22 -21.59 3.48
CA LEU A 673 23.48 -20.21 3.05
C LEU A 673 24.77 -19.67 3.66
N GLY A 674 25.05 -19.98 4.93
CA GLY A 674 26.29 -19.60 5.60
C GLY A 674 27.54 -20.19 4.95
N GLU A 675 27.46 -21.38 4.34
CA GLU A 675 28.55 -21.95 3.55
C GLU A 675 28.71 -21.25 2.20
N ALA A 676 27.61 -21.00 1.50
CA ALA A 676 27.62 -20.27 0.23
C ALA A 676 28.19 -18.84 0.41
N TRP A 677 27.80 -18.15 1.48
CA TRP A 677 28.27 -16.82 1.83
C TRP A 677 29.75 -16.78 2.22
N ARG A 678 30.25 -17.83 2.89
CA ARG A 678 31.70 -18.00 3.10
C ARG A 678 32.46 -18.10 1.79
N GLY A 679 31.90 -18.79 0.79
CA GLY A 679 32.48 -18.92 -0.55
C GLY A 679 32.64 -17.59 -1.31
N ILE A 680 31.90 -16.54 -0.94
CA ILE A 680 31.95 -15.20 -1.56
C ILE A 680 32.63 -14.15 -0.67
N GLY A 681 33.27 -14.55 0.44
CA GLY A 681 34.12 -13.68 1.26
C GLY A 681 33.53 -13.22 2.60
N ILE A 682 32.38 -13.74 3.03
CA ILE A 682 31.80 -13.41 4.34
C ILE A 682 32.40 -14.34 5.41
N GLU A 683 33.37 -13.84 6.18
CA GLU A 683 34.17 -14.65 7.13
C GLU A 683 33.34 -15.26 8.27
N SER A 684 32.30 -14.56 8.74
CA SER A 684 31.44 -15.02 9.84
C SER A 684 30.03 -15.37 9.30
N PRO A 685 29.67 -16.66 9.20
CA PRO A 685 28.36 -17.04 8.71
C PRO A 685 27.28 -16.58 9.69
N LEU A 686 26.32 -15.80 9.18
CA LEU A 686 25.17 -15.35 9.93
C LEU A 686 24.38 -16.56 10.44
N ARG A 687 23.75 -16.41 11.60
CA ARG A 687 22.91 -17.44 12.21
C ARG A 687 21.57 -16.86 12.57
N CYS A 688 20.53 -17.68 12.49
CA CYS A 688 19.19 -17.26 12.85
C CYS A 688 18.84 -17.66 14.29
N ARG A 689 18.19 -16.78 15.03
CA ARG A 689 17.50 -17.07 16.29
C ARG A 689 16.02 -17.24 16.00
N ILE A 690 15.40 -18.27 16.58
CA ILE A 690 13.96 -18.51 16.38
C ILE A 690 13.26 -18.69 17.73
N GLY A 691 12.17 -17.97 17.93
CA GLY A 691 11.30 -18.06 19.10
C GLY A 691 9.89 -18.48 18.73
N ILE A 692 9.34 -19.51 19.39
CA ILE A 692 8.00 -20.04 19.09
C ILE A 692 7.13 -20.14 20.34
N HIS A 693 5.93 -19.55 20.27
CA HIS A 693 4.93 -19.60 21.35
C HIS A 693 3.52 -19.90 20.80
N THR A 694 2.75 -20.69 21.54
CA THR A 694 1.39 -21.09 21.17
C THR A 694 0.40 -20.58 22.20
N ASP A 695 -0.43 -19.60 21.84
CA ASP A 695 -1.47 -19.07 22.73
C ASP A 695 -2.55 -18.28 21.95
N TYR A 696 -3.55 -17.77 22.66
CA TYR A 696 -4.60 -16.94 22.10
C TYR A 696 -4.12 -15.52 21.80
N CYS A 697 -4.25 -15.13 20.53
CA CYS A 697 -4.04 -13.77 20.04
C CYS A 697 -5.24 -13.31 19.20
N THR A 698 -5.30 -12.02 18.94
CA THR A 698 -6.31 -11.44 18.06
C THR A 698 -5.71 -11.31 16.67
N VAL A 699 -6.33 -11.93 15.67
CA VAL A 699 -5.91 -11.90 14.25
C VAL A 699 -6.98 -11.20 13.42
N GLY A 700 -6.58 -10.41 12.43
CA GLY A 700 -7.51 -9.74 11.52
C GLY A 700 -6.90 -8.55 10.80
N ASN A 701 -7.77 -7.77 10.16
CA ASN A 701 -7.39 -6.52 9.50
C ASN A 701 -7.31 -5.40 10.54
N PHE A 702 -6.10 -4.86 10.77
CA PHE A 702 -5.87 -3.73 11.66
C PHE A 702 -5.27 -2.55 10.88
N GLY A 703 -5.71 -1.32 11.16
CA GLY A 703 -5.21 -0.13 10.48
C GLY A 703 -6.27 0.97 10.34
N SER A 704 -6.03 1.92 9.42
CA SER A 704 -6.98 2.96 9.03
C SER A 704 -7.75 2.55 7.76
N GLU A 705 -8.77 3.31 7.36
CA GLU A 705 -9.53 3.05 6.13
C GLU A 705 -8.64 3.02 4.87
N ASP A 706 -7.57 3.81 4.86
CA ASP A 706 -6.63 3.92 3.73
C ASP A 706 -5.47 2.90 3.78
N ARG A 707 -5.23 2.27 4.93
CA ARG A 707 -4.11 1.34 5.13
C ARG A 707 -4.44 0.29 6.17
N MET A 708 -4.64 -0.95 5.73
CA MET A 708 -4.91 -2.10 6.58
C MET A 708 -3.81 -3.15 6.43
N ASP A 709 -3.36 -3.69 7.55
CA ASP A 709 -2.46 -4.84 7.63
C ASP A 709 -3.24 -6.03 8.22
N TYR A 710 -3.18 -7.18 7.56
CA TYR A 710 -3.65 -8.44 8.15
C TYR A 710 -2.58 -8.98 9.09
N THR A 711 -2.78 -8.83 10.40
CA THR A 711 -1.72 -9.05 11.40
C THR A 711 -2.27 -9.65 12.70
N ILE A 712 -1.38 -10.13 13.56
CA ILE A 712 -1.71 -10.64 14.89
C ILE A 712 -1.31 -9.64 15.98
N ILE A 713 -2.18 -9.47 16.99
CA ILE A 713 -1.95 -8.59 18.14
C ILE A 713 -2.23 -9.35 19.43
N GLY A 714 -1.37 -9.17 20.43
CA GLY A 714 -1.60 -9.68 21.78
C GLY A 714 -0.32 -9.97 22.56
N GLY A 715 -0.47 -10.26 23.85
CA GLY A 715 0.66 -10.61 24.74
C GLY A 715 1.45 -11.83 24.27
N ALA A 716 0.76 -12.79 23.61
CA ALA A 716 1.38 -13.98 23.02
C ALA A 716 2.44 -13.64 21.95
N VAL A 717 2.20 -12.60 21.15
CA VAL A 717 3.13 -12.12 20.11
C VAL A 717 4.41 -11.61 20.77
N ASN A 718 4.26 -10.81 21.83
CA ASN A 718 5.39 -10.28 22.60
C ASN A 718 6.21 -11.38 23.27
N LEU A 719 5.56 -12.46 23.73
CA LEU A 719 6.25 -13.61 24.31
C LEU A 719 7.05 -14.39 23.25
N ALA A 720 6.53 -14.56 22.04
CA ALA A 720 7.27 -15.21 20.95
C ALA A 720 8.54 -14.43 20.56
N ALA A 721 8.45 -13.09 20.40
CA ALA A 721 9.61 -12.22 20.19
C ALA A 721 10.60 -12.30 21.37
N ARG A 722 10.03 -12.45 22.58
CA ARG A 722 10.69 -12.88 23.82
C ARG A 722 11.71 -14.00 23.65
N LEU A 723 11.14 -15.12 23.24
CA LEU A 723 11.84 -16.38 23.15
C LEU A 723 12.89 -16.35 22.05
N GLU A 724 12.64 -15.60 20.97
CA GLU A 724 13.63 -15.39 19.91
C GLU A 724 14.86 -14.67 20.49
N HIS A 725 14.66 -13.55 21.17
CA HIS A 725 15.77 -12.76 21.71
C HIS A 725 16.64 -13.54 22.71
N GLU A 726 16.02 -14.40 23.52
CA GLU A 726 16.69 -15.27 24.50
C GLU A 726 17.28 -16.55 23.87
N ALA A 727 16.96 -16.86 22.60
CA ALA A 727 17.50 -18.02 21.92
C ALA A 727 19.00 -17.81 21.60
N ALA A 728 19.78 -18.86 21.76
CA ALA A 728 21.18 -18.84 21.31
C ALA A 728 21.25 -18.79 19.77
N PRO A 729 22.27 -18.14 19.16
CA PRO A 729 22.42 -18.09 17.72
C PRO A 729 22.44 -19.48 17.06
N GLY A 730 21.54 -19.71 16.10
CA GLY A 730 21.40 -21.01 15.41
C GLY A 730 20.51 -22.01 16.14
N THR A 731 19.69 -21.55 17.11
CA THR A 731 18.80 -22.44 17.88
C THR A 731 17.35 -21.97 17.82
N VAL A 732 16.44 -22.89 18.15
CA VAL A 732 15.00 -22.63 18.27
C VAL A 732 14.61 -22.78 19.73
N LEU A 733 14.04 -21.72 20.31
CA LEU A 733 13.55 -21.71 21.70
C LEU A 733 12.02 -21.65 21.71
N ILE A 734 11.39 -22.52 22.50
CA ILE A 734 9.94 -22.63 22.57
C ILE A 734 9.43 -22.57 24.01
N SER A 735 8.23 -22.05 24.18
CA SER A 735 7.49 -22.09 25.46
C SER A 735 6.99 -23.49 25.82
N TYR A 736 6.61 -23.70 27.08
CA TYR A 736 5.93 -24.92 27.52
C TYR A 736 4.66 -25.23 26.72
N GLU A 737 3.86 -24.22 26.38
CA GLU A 737 2.60 -24.39 25.64
C GLU A 737 2.84 -25.01 24.26
N THR A 738 3.88 -24.56 23.55
CA THR A 738 4.32 -25.14 22.28
C THR A 738 4.93 -26.53 22.49
N PHE A 739 5.80 -26.69 23.48
CA PHE A 739 6.43 -27.97 23.83
C PHE A 739 5.38 -29.07 24.07
N ALA A 740 4.31 -28.75 24.80
CA ALA A 740 3.23 -29.67 25.08
C ALA A 740 2.55 -30.22 23.80
N GLN A 741 2.52 -29.45 22.71
CA GLN A 741 1.96 -29.89 21.43
C GLN A 741 2.92 -30.80 20.63
N VAL A 742 4.24 -30.60 20.76
CA VAL A 742 5.24 -31.22 19.86
C VAL A 742 6.09 -32.34 20.49
N ARG A 743 6.12 -32.45 21.82
CA ARG A 743 7.02 -33.34 22.59
C ARG A 743 7.03 -34.82 22.19
N GLU A 744 5.97 -35.30 21.55
CA GLU A 744 5.84 -36.70 21.12
C GLU A 744 6.66 -36.99 19.85
N LEU A 745 6.84 -36.02 18.97
CA LEU A 745 7.55 -36.18 17.69
C LEU A 745 8.92 -35.51 17.70
N ILE A 746 9.05 -34.42 18.44
CA ILE A 746 10.23 -33.55 18.45
C ILE A 746 10.90 -33.66 19.82
N HIS A 747 12.22 -33.85 19.82
CA HIS A 747 13.00 -33.85 21.04
C HIS A 747 13.38 -32.41 21.41
N CYS A 748 13.15 -32.04 22.67
CA CYS A 748 13.49 -30.73 23.20
C CYS A 748 14.19 -30.90 24.55
N GLU A 749 15.13 -30.01 24.83
CA GLU A 749 15.85 -29.91 26.10
C GLU A 749 15.30 -28.76 26.93
N GLU A 750 15.06 -28.98 28.21
CA GLU A 750 14.59 -27.92 29.11
C GLU A 750 15.74 -26.95 29.44
N MET A 751 15.52 -25.66 29.21
CA MET A 751 16.52 -24.60 29.42
C MET A 751 16.27 -23.81 30.72
N GLY A 752 15.26 -24.21 31.50
CA GLY A 752 14.86 -23.57 32.74
C GLY A 752 13.75 -22.54 32.54
N HIS A 753 13.72 -21.54 33.42
CA HIS A 753 12.66 -20.53 33.45
C HIS A 753 13.23 -19.13 33.21
N ILE A 754 12.63 -18.38 32.29
CA ILE A 754 12.99 -16.98 32.03
C ILE A 754 11.93 -16.04 32.60
N ARG A 755 12.37 -14.91 33.16
CA ARG A 755 11.47 -13.82 33.59
C ARG A 755 11.41 -12.77 32.51
N ILE A 756 10.22 -12.64 31.91
CA ILE A 756 9.99 -11.68 30.84
C ILE A 756 9.35 -10.41 31.41
N ARG A 757 9.97 -9.25 31.14
CA ARG A 757 9.44 -7.94 31.55
C ARG A 757 8.04 -7.73 30.97
N GLY A 758 7.02 -7.60 31.82
CA GLY A 758 5.62 -7.45 31.41
C GLY A 758 4.77 -8.72 31.51
N ILE A 759 5.36 -9.87 31.85
CA ILE A 759 4.64 -11.11 32.19
C ILE A 759 4.84 -11.35 33.70
N ALA A 760 3.74 -11.56 34.43
CA ALA A 760 3.76 -11.63 35.90
C ALA A 760 4.42 -12.92 36.45
N TYR A 761 4.56 -13.95 35.63
CA TYR A 761 5.07 -15.27 36.02
C TYR A 761 6.28 -15.70 35.16
N PRO A 762 7.20 -16.51 35.71
CA PRO A 762 8.30 -17.07 34.94
C PRO A 762 7.79 -18.08 33.90
N VAL A 763 8.38 -18.05 32.70
CA VAL A 763 8.00 -18.94 31.57
C VAL A 763 9.06 -20.02 31.43
N ALA A 764 8.63 -21.29 31.45
CA ALA A 764 9.52 -22.42 31.17
C ALA A 764 9.85 -22.50 29.68
N THR A 765 11.14 -22.68 29.37
CA THR A 765 11.66 -22.67 27.99
C THR A 765 12.33 -23.99 27.63
N TYR A 766 12.19 -24.34 26.35
CA TYR A 766 12.69 -25.59 25.80
C TYR A 766 13.44 -25.29 24.51
N ARG A 767 14.65 -25.81 24.39
CA ARG A 767 15.42 -25.76 23.15
C ARG A 767 15.05 -26.95 22.27
N VAL A 768 14.70 -26.70 21.02
CA VAL A 768 14.40 -27.75 20.05
C VAL A 768 15.72 -28.32 19.51
N ILE A 769 15.84 -29.65 19.49
CA ILE A 769 17.02 -30.35 18.98
C ILE A 769 16.76 -30.87 17.56
N ASP A 770 15.93 -31.90 17.42
CA ASP A 770 15.49 -32.44 16.13
C ASP A 770 14.30 -33.39 16.34
N PHE A 771 13.81 -34.00 15.28
CA PHE A 771 12.86 -35.11 15.34
C PHE A 771 13.44 -36.30 16.11
N ARG A 772 12.62 -36.92 16.96
CA ARG A 772 13.03 -38.10 17.75
C ARG A 772 13.51 -39.25 16.88
N THR A 773 12.96 -39.40 15.67
CA THR A 773 13.37 -40.42 14.68
C THR A 773 14.83 -40.26 14.26
N ASN A 774 15.32 -39.03 14.14
CA ASN A 774 16.69 -38.72 13.74
C ASN A 774 17.69 -39.03 14.86
N LEU A 775 17.25 -38.93 16.12
CA LEU A 775 18.08 -39.19 17.30
C LEU A 775 18.17 -40.68 17.66
N THR A 776 17.21 -41.51 17.22
CA THR A 776 17.19 -42.96 17.46
C THR A 776 17.98 -43.78 16.44
N GLY A 777 18.37 -43.18 15.30
CA GLY A 777 19.33 -43.76 14.36
C GLY A 777 20.72 -43.17 14.60
N GLY A 778 21.54 -43.82 15.42
CA GLY A 778 22.82 -43.28 15.90
C GLY A 778 23.75 -42.79 14.77
N SER A 779 23.95 -41.49 14.70
CA SER A 779 24.98 -40.82 13.89
C SER A 779 26.20 -40.58 14.78
N GLN A 780 27.31 -41.26 14.50
CA GLN A 780 28.60 -40.96 15.13
C GLN A 780 29.46 -40.20 14.12
N SER A 781 29.53 -38.89 14.27
CA SER A 781 30.61 -38.12 13.68
C SER A 781 31.95 -38.68 14.18
N ILE A 782 32.89 -38.89 13.25
CA ILE A 782 34.22 -39.38 13.57
C ILE A 782 35.11 -38.16 13.70
N ARG A 783 35.51 -37.81 14.92
CA ARG A 783 36.49 -36.76 15.19
C ARG A 783 37.66 -37.32 15.99
N THR A 784 38.88 -37.14 15.48
CA THR A 784 40.12 -37.53 16.14
C THR A 784 41.16 -36.44 15.96
N GLU A 785 41.74 -36.00 17.06
CA GLU A 785 42.71 -34.92 17.10
C GLU A 785 43.98 -35.41 17.80
N LEU A 786 45.09 -35.40 17.06
CA LEU A 786 46.45 -35.70 17.50
C LEU A 786 47.31 -34.44 17.25
N PRO A 787 48.47 -34.28 17.91
CA PRO A 787 49.25 -33.03 17.88
C PRO A 787 49.55 -32.46 16.48
N HIS A 788 49.63 -33.33 15.46
CA HIS A 788 49.89 -32.95 14.08
C HIS A 788 48.94 -33.62 13.07
N LEU A 789 47.81 -34.17 13.52
CA LEU A 789 46.79 -34.78 12.65
C LEU A 789 45.38 -34.52 13.19
N ILE A 790 44.54 -33.89 12.39
CA ILE A 790 43.11 -33.73 12.66
C ILE A 790 42.34 -34.52 11.61
N LEU A 791 41.48 -35.42 12.07
CA LEU A 791 40.55 -36.18 11.24
C LEU A 791 39.13 -35.90 11.71
N GLU A 792 38.33 -35.28 10.84
CA GLU A 792 36.91 -35.01 11.06
C GLU A 792 36.14 -35.54 9.86
N ALA A 793 35.14 -36.39 10.11
CA ALA A 793 34.30 -36.95 9.08
C ALA A 793 32.87 -37.13 9.60
N GLU A 794 31.91 -36.74 8.76
CA GLU A 794 30.48 -36.86 9.03
C GLU A 794 29.86 -37.74 7.93
N PRO A 795 29.93 -39.07 8.07
CA PRO A 795 29.59 -39.99 6.98
C PRO A 795 28.13 -39.89 6.53
N ASP A 796 27.26 -39.37 7.40
CA ASP A 796 25.82 -39.26 7.14
C ASP A 796 25.44 -38.04 6.30
N LEU A 797 26.29 -37.00 6.29
CA LEU A 797 26.17 -35.87 5.37
C LEU A 797 26.75 -36.16 3.98
N MET A 798 27.51 -37.26 3.85
CA MET A 798 28.13 -37.64 2.59
C MET A 798 27.19 -38.52 1.76
N SER A 799 27.03 -38.17 0.49
CA SER A 799 26.44 -39.04 -0.53
C SER A 799 27.25 -40.32 -0.72
N THR A 800 26.66 -41.33 -1.35
CA THR A 800 27.33 -42.62 -1.61
C THR A 800 28.59 -42.47 -2.48
N GLY A 801 28.66 -41.45 -3.35
CA GLY A 801 29.85 -41.12 -4.14
C GLY A 801 30.94 -40.48 -3.29
N GLU A 802 30.58 -39.47 -2.49
CA GLU A 802 31.51 -38.76 -1.59
C GLU A 802 32.11 -39.70 -0.54
N ARG A 803 31.33 -40.66 -0.02
CA ARG A 803 31.88 -41.70 0.88
C ARG A 803 32.96 -42.55 0.21
N LYS A 804 32.80 -42.91 -1.07
CA LYS A 804 33.81 -43.68 -1.80
C LYS A 804 35.09 -42.86 -2.03
N GLU A 805 34.94 -41.58 -2.34
CA GLU A 805 36.08 -40.67 -2.52
C GLU A 805 36.80 -40.39 -1.22
N ALA A 806 36.06 -40.16 -0.13
CA ALA A 806 36.61 -39.99 1.21
C ALA A 806 37.39 -41.25 1.66
N VAL A 807 36.85 -42.45 1.44
CA VAL A 807 37.55 -43.72 1.72
C VAL A 807 38.83 -43.85 0.88
N ALA A 808 38.80 -43.48 -0.40
CA ALA A 808 39.99 -43.52 -1.25
C ALA A 808 41.04 -42.49 -0.82
N ALA A 809 40.63 -41.29 -0.41
CA ALA A 809 41.51 -40.26 0.12
C ALA A 809 42.17 -40.70 1.42
N LEU A 810 41.41 -41.26 2.37
CA LEU A 810 41.93 -41.77 3.63
C LEU A 810 42.91 -42.93 3.43
N ARG A 811 42.65 -43.84 2.49
CA ARG A 811 43.60 -44.92 2.13
C ARG A 811 44.91 -44.37 1.57
N ARG A 812 44.86 -43.39 0.66
CA ARG A 812 46.08 -42.75 0.13
C ARG A 812 46.89 -42.04 1.22
N THR A 813 46.21 -41.39 2.16
CA THR A 813 46.86 -40.74 3.30
C THR A 813 47.48 -41.78 4.23
N LEU A 814 46.79 -42.89 4.51
CA LEU A 814 47.32 -43.99 5.30
C LEU A 814 48.58 -44.61 4.66
N ASP A 815 48.57 -44.85 3.34
CA ASP A 815 49.72 -45.38 2.61
C ASP A 815 50.93 -44.46 2.65
N ARG A 816 50.72 -43.14 2.75
CA ARG A 816 51.79 -42.14 2.91
C ARG A 816 52.31 -42.05 4.34
N LEU A 817 51.45 -42.25 5.33
CA LEU A 817 51.84 -42.27 6.75
C LEU A 817 52.54 -43.57 7.16
N CYS A 818 52.37 -44.66 6.39
CA CYS A 818 53.03 -45.95 6.62
C CYS A 818 54.38 -46.12 5.89
N ARG A 819 54.83 -45.11 5.13
CA ARG A 819 56.18 -45.05 4.54
C ARG A 819 57.09 -44.22 5.42
#